data_AF-A0A1H2YVB8-F1
#
_entry.id   AF-A0A1H2YVB8-F1
#
_cell.length_a   1.000
_cell.length_b   1.000
_cell.length_c   1.000
_cell.angle_alpha   90.00
_cell.angle_beta   90.00
_cell.angle_gamma   90.00
#
_symmetry.space_group_name_H-M   'P 1'
#
loop_
_entity.id
_entity.type
_entity.pdbx_description
1 polymer ?
#
loop_
_entity_poly.entity_id
_entity_poly.type
_entity_poly.pdbx_seq_one_letter_code
_entity_poly.pdbx_strand_id
1 'polypeptide(L)'
;MEEALEILWTYARREPLDSNGETIVPTINNSIAAIRIIIRLEGWAMGSEKGKIKPSENLELGYVGEKQATHNKPARGCRGEWQFAQSQYAQPQYPQHNTDNNTNNHNPNMGELPFAPTPAQPLFAQTKFAQCDTDNNDNYDKYDGELPNMGELLTYSALADFTPTPAQHQYPQPNTAHNNYPSQACACLVASSPSQMGLGERNSTAGASLQLVPQEDLLSFTRHTLPSFAPAPFHFAYYEVLTRFAMGEIKKLMITMPPQHGKSEGATRRLPAFVLGQDPDKRIAIVSYNAIKARKFNRELQRIMDDDRYYELFPQTLLAGQASYQEQGRRSRNYARNSDECEIVGYQGSFKTIGVGGSLTGEPVDMLIMDDLYKDASSAWSPVIRQNVADWYDTVASTRLHNDSQQLLVFTRWHMEDLAGRLLEQEGVYDPIENPQGWLLVSFPAIQNRPPSEQDPRAEGEPLWPERHSLEKLLEIKGRSPTVFESLYQQNPQPSQGLMYEEFSCYTDLPSRSYSVAYIDAADSGADYLCALFYKEAEDGNYITDVLYTKDPMEVTETTLTYMLQQHQVERCHIESNNGGNLFVSNLQQRSWDMGNRLTRFNPFHQNQNKTARIFAASASVQKLIKMPLDWKKRFPKFARDLTGYLRVGTNAHDDAPDALTGSIECRQPPKRVSVAEMFGVR
;
A
#
# COMPACT_ATOMS: atom_id res chain seq x y z
N MET A 1 -14.92 -40.53 -20.93
CA MET A 1 -14.58 -39.37 -20.06
C MET A 1 -13.14 -39.50 -19.59
N GLU A 2 -12.75 -40.65 -19.04
CA GLU A 2 -11.37 -40.99 -18.66
C GLU A 2 -10.35 -40.74 -19.77
N GLU A 3 -10.60 -41.20 -21.00
CA GLU A 3 -9.73 -40.96 -22.17
C GLU A 3 -9.47 -39.47 -22.46
N ALA A 4 -10.46 -38.60 -22.23
CA ALA A 4 -10.30 -37.16 -22.37
C ALA A 4 -9.53 -36.54 -21.19
N LEU A 5 -9.66 -37.10 -19.98
CA LEU A 5 -8.86 -36.70 -18.82
C LEU A 5 -7.39 -37.13 -18.98
N GLU A 6 -7.12 -38.32 -19.51
CA GLU A 6 -5.75 -38.75 -19.85
C GLU A 6 -5.09 -37.79 -20.83
N ILE A 7 -5.75 -37.46 -21.95
CA ILE A 7 -5.23 -36.48 -22.92
C ILE A 7 -4.96 -35.13 -22.23
N LEU A 8 -5.88 -34.63 -21.39
CA LEU A 8 -5.66 -33.39 -20.64
C LEU A 8 -4.46 -33.50 -19.68
N TRP A 9 -4.24 -34.65 -19.03
CA TRP A 9 -3.08 -34.90 -18.19
C TRP A 9 -1.77 -35.02 -18.97
N THR A 10 -1.79 -35.56 -20.20
CA THR A 10 -0.63 -35.54 -21.12
C THR A 10 -0.29 -34.10 -21.53
N TYR A 11 -1.30 -33.29 -21.86
CA TYR A 11 -1.15 -31.86 -22.12
C TYR A 11 -0.63 -31.07 -20.91
N ALA A 12 -1.09 -31.40 -19.69
CA ALA A 12 -0.60 -30.80 -18.45
C ALA A 12 0.87 -31.17 -18.16
N ARG A 13 1.27 -32.41 -18.46
CA ARG A 13 2.65 -32.92 -18.30
C ARG A 13 3.61 -32.51 -19.42
N ARG A 14 3.10 -31.94 -20.52
CA ARG A 14 3.86 -31.57 -21.73
C ARG A 14 4.54 -32.76 -22.41
N GLU A 15 3.95 -33.93 -22.24
CA GLU A 15 4.38 -35.15 -22.92
C GLU A 15 4.02 -35.05 -24.43
N PRO A 16 4.89 -35.53 -25.35
CA PRO A 16 4.60 -35.51 -26.77
C PRO A 16 3.40 -36.39 -27.11
N LEU A 17 2.53 -35.89 -27.99
CA LEU A 17 1.32 -36.58 -28.45
C LEU A 17 1.38 -36.76 -29.97
N ASP A 18 1.10 -37.97 -30.44
CA ASP A 18 0.91 -38.23 -31.87
C ASP A 18 -0.52 -37.85 -32.27
N SER A 19 -0.66 -36.90 -33.20
CA SER A 19 -1.94 -36.45 -33.71
C SER A 19 -1.92 -36.50 -35.24
N ASN A 20 -2.68 -37.44 -35.80
CA ASN A 20 -2.76 -37.68 -37.25
C ASN A 20 -1.40 -37.95 -37.95
N GLY A 21 -0.40 -38.48 -37.22
CA GLY A 21 0.93 -38.80 -37.75
C GLY A 21 1.97 -37.69 -37.54
N GLU A 22 1.63 -36.61 -36.84
CA GLU A 22 2.59 -35.60 -36.40
C GLU A 22 2.71 -35.58 -34.87
N THR A 23 3.95 -35.60 -34.36
CA THR A 23 4.25 -35.51 -32.93
C THR A 23 4.18 -34.04 -32.46
N ILE A 24 3.12 -33.70 -31.74
CA ILE A 24 2.87 -32.37 -31.19
C ILE A 24 3.38 -32.32 -29.73
N VAL A 25 4.20 -31.32 -29.40
CA VAL A 25 4.64 -31.05 -28.01
C VAL A 25 3.83 -29.89 -27.43
N PRO A 26 3.09 -30.08 -26.31
CA PRO A 26 2.28 -29.01 -25.72
C PRO A 26 3.07 -27.76 -25.29
N THR A 27 2.57 -26.60 -25.69
CA THR A 27 3.08 -25.29 -25.22
C THR A 27 2.66 -25.04 -23.77
N ILE A 28 3.35 -24.12 -23.08
CA ILE A 28 3.04 -23.76 -21.68
C ILE A 28 1.57 -23.29 -21.54
N ASN A 29 1.07 -22.53 -22.51
CA ASN A 29 -0.32 -22.05 -22.51
C ASN A 29 -1.33 -23.21 -22.64
N ASN A 30 -1.02 -24.23 -23.43
CA ASN A 30 -1.86 -25.41 -23.58
C ASN A 30 -1.92 -26.22 -22.28
N SER A 31 -0.80 -26.35 -21.55
CA SER A 31 -0.78 -27.00 -20.23
C SER A 31 -1.57 -26.24 -19.17
N ILE A 32 -1.46 -24.90 -19.14
CA ILE A 32 -2.25 -24.05 -18.25
C ILE A 32 -3.75 -24.19 -18.55
N ALA A 33 -4.14 -24.25 -19.83
CA ALA A 33 -5.52 -24.49 -20.23
C ALA A 33 -6.02 -25.88 -19.78
N ALA A 34 -5.22 -26.93 -19.99
CA ALA A 34 -5.57 -28.30 -19.59
C ALA A 34 -5.76 -28.43 -18.08
N ILE A 35 -4.84 -27.89 -17.27
CA ILE A 35 -4.94 -27.88 -15.80
C ILE A 35 -6.23 -27.16 -15.33
N ARG A 36 -6.58 -26.03 -15.94
CA ARG A 36 -7.84 -25.31 -15.63
C ARG A 36 -9.10 -26.11 -15.97
N ILE A 37 -9.05 -26.97 -16.99
CA ILE A 37 -10.16 -27.85 -17.37
C ILE A 37 -10.25 -29.03 -16.40
N ILE A 38 -9.13 -29.69 -16.07
CA ILE A 38 -9.06 -30.77 -15.08
C ILE A 38 -9.67 -30.32 -13.74
N ILE A 39 -9.21 -29.18 -13.20
CA ILE A 39 -9.71 -28.63 -11.92
C ILE A 39 -11.24 -28.38 -11.95
N ARG A 40 -11.80 -27.98 -13.11
CA ARG A 40 -13.26 -27.82 -13.27
C ARG A 40 -14.01 -29.14 -13.33
N LEU A 41 -13.43 -30.18 -13.93
CA LEU A 41 -14.03 -31.51 -14.03
C LEU A 41 -13.99 -32.23 -12.66
N GLU A 42 -12.86 -32.22 -11.97
CA GLU A 42 -12.70 -32.78 -10.62
C GLU A 42 -13.52 -32.01 -9.57
N GLY A 43 -13.60 -30.68 -9.70
CA GLY A 43 -14.46 -29.84 -8.86
C GLY A 43 -15.96 -30.11 -9.03
N TRP A 44 -16.38 -30.72 -10.14
CA TRP A 44 -17.75 -31.19 -10.35
C TRP A 44 -18.00 -32.54 -9.67
N ALA A 45 -17.04 -33.47 -9.74
CA ALA A 45 -17.16 -34.79 -9.11
C ALA A 45 -17.34 -34.71 -7.58
N MET A 46 -16.60 -33.81 -6.90
CA MET A 46 -16.76 -33.56 -5.46
C MET A 46 -18.12 -32.95 -5.07
N GLY A 47 -18.92 -32.46 -6.03
CA GLY A 47 -20.28 -32.00 -5.81
C GLY A 47 -21.32 -33.13 -5.74
N SER A 48 -21.07 -34.27 -6.39
CA SER A 48 -22.06 -35.35 -6.55
C SER A 48 -22.02 -36.44 -5.47
N GLU A 49 -20.92 -36.60 -4.72
CA GLU A 49 -20.75 -37.74 -3.80
C GLU A 49 -21.19 -37.50 -2.34
N LYS A 50 -21.57 -36.27 -1.95
CA LYS A 50 -21.99 -35.94 -0.56
C LYS A 50 -23.37 -36.49 -0.14
N GLY A 51 -23.79 -37.61 -0.73
CA GLY A 51 -25.16 -38.12 -0.64
C GLY A 51 -25.28 -39.64 -0.47
N LYS A 52 -24.33 -40.33 0.17
CA LYS A 52 -24.52 -41.73 0.66
C LYS A 52 -23.42 -42.23 1.63
N ILE A 53 -23.86 -43.17 2.49
CA ILE A 53 -23.09 -44.13 3.32
C ILE A 53 -22.70 -43.69 4.75
N LYS A 54 -22.89 -44.65 5.69
CA LYS A 54 -22.68 -44.60 7.14
C LYS A 54 -21.34 -45.26 7.52
N PRO A 55 -20.77 -45.02 8.72
CA PRO A 55 -19.53 -45.65 9.15
C PRO A 55 -19.75 -47.09 9.66
N SER A 56 -18.89 -48.01 9.22
CA SER A 56 -18.69 -49.32 9.86
C SER A 56 -17.26 -49.84 9.62
N GLU A 57 -16.52 -49.96 10.73
CA GLU A 57 -15.52 -50.99 11.08
C GLU A 57 -14.48 -51.54 10.07
N ASN A 58 -13.22 -51.48 10.54
CA ASN A 58 -12.14 -52.47 10.38
C ASN A 58 -11.57 -52.82 8.99
N LEU A 59 -10.30 -52.48 8.78
CA LEU A 59 -9.25 -53.47 8.42
C LEU A 59 -7.84 -52.91 8.67
N GLU A 60 -6.93 -53.79 9.12
CA GLU A 60 -5.54 -53.48 9.48
C GLU A 60 -4.60 -53.44 8.27
N LEU A 61 -3.44 -52.78 8.46
CA LEU A 61 -2.09 -52.98 7.89
C LEU A 61 -1.41 -51.59 7.84
N GLY A 62 -0.38 -51.25 8.62
CA GLY A 62 0.48 -52.04 9.51
C GLY A 62 1.94 -51.80 9.14
N TYR A 63 2.64 -50.90 9.85
CA TYR A 63 4.11 -50.88 9.93
C TYR A 63 4.59 -50.20 11.22
N VAL A 64 5.76 -50.64 11.69
CA VAL A 64 6.19 -50.55 13.09
C VAL A 64 7.12 -49.36 13.36
N GLY A 65 6.95 -48.71 14.52
CA GLY A 65 7.90 -47.74 15.08
C GLY A 65 7.79 -47.70 16.60
N GLU A 66 8.74 -48.35 17.29
CA GLU A 66 8.72 -48.50 18.75
C GLU A 66 8.98 -47.18 19.50
N LYS A 67 8.28 -46.98 20.64
CA LYS A 67 8.92 -46.59 21.92
C LYS A 67 7.98 -46.66 23.14
N GLN A 68 8.35 -47.57 24.04
CA GLN A 68 8.23 -47.51 25.52
C GLN A 68 6.90 -47.08 26.16
N ALA A 69 6.28 -48.05 26.85
CA ALA A 69 5.21 -47.82 27.82
C ALA A 69 5.75 -47.66 29.26
N THR A 70 5.09 -46.82 30.07
CA THR A 70 5.07 -46.92 31.54
C THR A 70 3.64 -46.73 32.08
N HIS A 71 3.41 -47.13 33.33
CA HIS A 71 2.11 -47.65 33.80
C HIS A 71 1.10 -46.65 34.44
N ASN A 72 -0.19 -46.87 34.12
CA ASN A 72 -1.37 -47.00 35.02
C ASN A 72 -1.57 -46.08 36.27
N LYS A 73 -2.68 -45.30 36.21
CA LYS A 73 -3.85 -45.27 37.17
C LYS A 73 -3.68 -44.71 38.61
N PRO A 74 -4.79 -44.38 39.35
CA PRO A 74 -6.13 -43.92 38.94
C PRO A 74 -6.70 -42.71 39.77
N ALA A 75 -7.98 -42.39 39.53
CA ALA A 75 -8.75 -41.22 39.99
C ALA A 75 -9.16 -41.11 41.49
N ARG A 76 -9.46 -39.85 41.89
CA ARG A 76 -10.54 -39.38 42.80
C ARG A 76 -11.00 -37.99 42.30
N GLY A 77 -12.24 -37.49 42.43
CA GLY A 77 -13.46 -38.07 43.00
C GLY A 77 -14.14 -37.16 44.04
N CYS A 78 -15.10 -36.31 43.62
CA CYS A 78 -16.24 -35.69 44.36
C CYS A 78 -16.88 -34.63 43.41
N ARG A 79 -18.15 -34.60 42.96
CA ARG A 79 -19.54 -34.79 43.49
C ARG A 79 -20.15 -33.59 44.24
N GLY A 80 -21.41 -33.28 43.88
CA GLY A 80 -22.21 -32.11 44.30
C GLY A 80 -22.92 -31.47 43.09
N GLU A 81 -23.99 -31.99 42.46
CA GLU A 81 -25.35 -32.33 42.96
C GLU A 81 -26.11 -31.09 43.50
N TRP A 82 -27.39 -30.79 43.20
CA TRP A 82 -28.43 -31.22 42.24
C TRP A 82 -29.50 -30.10 42.18
N GLN A 83 -30.30 -29.96 41.10
CA GLN A 83 -31.77 -30.16 41.10
C GLN A 83 -32.50 -29.66 39.83
N PHE A 84 -33.62 -30.33 39.55
CA PHE A 84 -34.53 -30.18 38.39
C PHE A 84 -35.77 -29.34 38.73
N ALA A 85 -36.41 -28.76 37.71
CA ALA A 85 -37.87 -28.71 37.59
C ALA A 85 -38.33 -28.61 36.11
N GLN A 86 -39.39 -29.33 35.73
CA GLN A 86 -40.01 -29.32 34.39
C GLN A 86 -41.44 -28.76 34.43
N SER A 87 -41.91 -28.22 33.29
CA SER A 87 -43.32 -28.20 32.85
C SER A 87 -43.41 -27.61 31.42
N GLN A 88 -44.40 -27.89 30.56
CA GLN A 88 -45.26 -29.07 30.32
C GLN A 88 -45.78 -29.04 28.86
N TYR A 89 -46.55 -30.05 28.43
CA TYR A 89 -46.92 -30.37 27.03
C TYR A 89 -47.97 -29.47 26.34
N ALA A 90 -47.94 -29.43 25.00
CA ALA A 90 -49.15 -29.50 24.13
C ALA A 90 -48.85 -29.94 22.67
N GLN A 91 -49.70 -30.83 22.12
CA GLN A 91 -49.91 -31.16 20.69
C GLN A 91 -51.43 -31.08 20.44
N PRO A 92 -51.97 -30.83 19.20
CA PRO A 92 -51.90 -31.76 18.05
C PRO A 92 -51.84 -30.99 16.67
N GLN A 93 -52.23 -31.42 15.46
CA GLN A 93 -52.76 -32.67 14.85
C GLN A 93 -52.50 -32.72 13.32
N TYR A 94 -52.95 -33.76 12.62
CA TYR A 94 -53.11 -33.86 11.15
C TYR A 94 -54.57 -34.23 10.79
N PRO A 95 -55.03 -33.99 9.54
CA PRO A 95 -55.84 -34.98 8.82
C PRO A 95 -55.37 -35.24 7.35
N GLN A 96 -56.11 -36.08 6.62
CA GLN A 96 -55.59 -37.01 5.58
C GLN A 96 -56.03 -36.74 4.11
N HIS A 97 -55.48 -37.58 3.21
CA HIS A 97 -55.71 -37.72 1.75
C HIS A 97 -57.15 -38.03 1.27
N ASN A 98 -57.43 -37.68 0.00
CA ASN A 98 -57.90 -38.58 -1.09
C ASN A 98 -57.85 -37.80 -2.44
N THR A 99 -57.07 -38.17 -3.47
CA THR A 99 -57.32 -39.18 -4.55
C THR A 99 -58.49 -38.86 -5.49
N ASP A 100 -58.23 -38.52 -6.77
CA ASP A 100 -58.42 -39.45 -7.91
C ASP A 100 -58.18 -38.86 -9.33
N ASN A 101 -57.54 -39.67 -10.20
CA ASN A 101 -57.76 -39.89 -11.66
C ASN A 101 -57.73 -38.73 -12.71
N ASN A 102 -57.47 -38.93 -14.02
CA ASN A 102 -56.63 -39.87 -14.81
C ASN A 102 -56.63 -39.38 -16.31
N THR A 103 -55.83 -40.03 -17.18
CA THR A 103 -55.94 -40.16 -18.67
C THR A 103 -55.76 -38.97 -19.64
N ASN A 104 -54.56 -38.90 -20.24
CA ASN A 104 -54.20 -39.00 -21.68
C ASN A 104 -55.19 -38.68 -22.84
N ASN A 105 -54.60 -38.03 -23.88
CA ASN A 105 -54.58 -38.37 -25.33
C ASN A 105 -55.28 -37.49 -26.43
N HIS A 106 -54.42 -36.87 -27.26
CA HIS A 106 -54.35 -36.88 -28.74
C HIS A 106 -55.38 -36.17 -29.68
N ASN A 107 -54.86 -35.13 -30.39
CA ASN A 107 -55.03 -34.78 -31.83
C ASN A 107 -56.42 -34.32 -32.39
N PRO A 108 -56.55 -33.75 -33.62
CA PRO A 108 -55.51 -33.35 -34.60
C PRO A 108 -55.64 -31.96 -35.30
N ASN A 109 -54.48 -31.53 -35.83
CA ASN A 109 -54.09 -30.78 -37.07
C ASN A 109 -55.10 -30.06 -38.02
N MET A 110 -54.50 -29.22 -38.91
CA MET A 110 -55.02 -28.38 -40.02
C MET A 110 -55.30 -26.90 -39.63
N GLY A 111 -54.76 -25.86 -40.29
CA GLY A 111 -53.70 -25.80 -41.30
C GLY A 111 -53.81 -24.54 -42.16
N GLU A 112 -52.73 -23.76 -42.32
CA GLU A 112 -52.29 -23.06 -43.55
C GLU A 112 -51.04 -22.19 -43.30
N LEU A 113 -50.23 -22.06 -44.36
CA LEU A 113 -48.91 -21.41 -44.47
C LEU A 113 -49.01 -20.46 -45.72
N PRO A 114 -48.07 -19.52 -46.04
CA PRO A 114 -46.64 -19.86 -46.03
C PRO A 114 -45.54 -18.76 -46.00
N PHE A 115 -44.30 -19.27 -45.97
CA PHE A 115 -43.00 -18.73 -46.40
C PHE A 115 -42.34 -17.52 -45.68
N ALA A 116 -41.23 -17.86 -45.01
CA ALA A 116 -40.06 -17.02 -44.72
C ALA A 116 -38.97 -17.27 -45.82
N PRO A 117 -37.67 -16.88 -45.72
CA PRO A 117 -36.97 -16.09 -44.68
C PRO A 117 -35.93 -15.05 -45.21
N THR A 118 -35.06 -14.57 -44.30
CA THR A 118 -33.67 -14.05 -44.52
C THR A 118 -33.48 -12.56 -44.94
N PRO A 119 -32.29 -11.93 -44.69
CA PRO A 119 -32.21 -10.59 -44.09
C PRO A 119 -31.40 -9.54 -44.88
N ALA A 120 -31.44 -8.26 -44.43
CA ALA A 120 -30.53 -7.20 -44.90
C ALA A 120 -30.30 -6.09 -43.86
N GLN A 121 -29.10 -5.50 -43.91
CA GLN A 121 -28.65 -4.29 -43.19
C GLN A 121 -28.91 -3.01 -44.07
N PRO A 122 -28.17 -1.90 -43.94
CA PRO A 122 -28.14 -0.87 -42.88
C PRO A 122 -28.51 0.53 -43.44
N LEU A 123 -28.23 1.62 -42.72
CA LEU A 123 -28.07 2.95 -43.35
C LEU A 123 -26.90 3.75 -42.76
N PHE A 124 -26.21 4.46 -43.66
CA PHE A 124 -24.83 4.95 -43.57
C PHE A 124 -24.65 6.32 -42.88
N ALA A 125 -23.44 6.55 -42.36
CA ALA A 125 -22.62 7.70 -42.77
C ALA A 125 -21.13 7.29 -42.80
N GLN A 126 -20.36 7.82 -43.76
CA GLN A 126 -18.95 7.46 -44.03
C GLN A 126 -17.99 8.40 -43.27
N THR A 127 -16.71 8.11 -43.07
CA THR A 127 -15.64 8.33 -44.08
C THR A 127 -14.37 7.52 -43.76
N LYS A 128 -13.56 7.26 -44.80
CA LYS A 128 -12.43 6.31 -44.88
C LYS A 128 -11.14 6.80 -44.21
N PHE A 129 -10.31 5.85 -43.73
CA PHE A 129 -8.90 5.56 -44.12
C PHE A 129 -8.45 4.36 -43.25
N ALA A 130 -8.43 3.12 -43.76
CA ALA A 130 -7.33 2.49 -44.51
C ALA A 130 -6.10 2.15 -43.63
N GLN A 131 -6.01 0.90 -43.16
CA GLN A 131 -4.77 0.24 -42.72
C GLN A 131 -4.07 -0.41 -43.92
N CYS A 132 -2.75 -0.54 -43.84
CA CYS A 132 -2.00 -1.60 -44.53
C CYS A 132 -1.00 -2.21 -43.53
N ASP A 133 -0.96 -3.54 -43.49
CA ASP A 133 0.05 -4.33 -42.78
C ASP A 133 1.27 -4.62 -43.68
N THR A 134 2.41 -4.95 -43.06
CA THR A 134 3.54 -5.80 -43.54
C THR A 134 4.10 -5.59 -44.95
N ASP A 135 5.40 -5.30 -45.07
CA ASP A 135 6.39 -6.37 -45.36
C ASP A 135 7.88 -5.94 -45.25
N ASN A 136 8.78 -6.90 -45.47
CA ASN A 136 10.23 -6.88 -45.16
C ASN A 136 11.18 -6.16 -46.17
N ASN A 137 12.41 -5.94 -45.67
CA ASN A 137 13.74 -5.99 -46.34
C ASN A 137 14.48 -4.74 -46.91
N ASP A 138 15.76 -4.69 -46.51
CA ASP A 138 16.99 -4.31 -47.23
C ASP A 138 17.28 -2.88 -47.78
N ASN A 139 18.14 -2.18 -47.03
CA ASN A 139 19.54 -1.79 -47.39
C ASN A 139 19.85 -0.67 -48.43
N TYR A 140 20.79 0.24 -48.06
CA TYR A 140 21.57 1.26 -48.84
C TYR A 140 20.89 2.00 -50.02
N ASP A 141 20.90 3.34 -50.16
CA ASP A 141 22.11 4.19 -50.19
C ASP A 141 21.79 5.71 -50.23
N LYS A 142 22.67 6.51 -49.62
CA LYS A 142 23.21 7.84 -50.02
C LYS A 142 22.47 8.75 -51.04
N TYR A 143 22.26 10.04 -50.69
CA TYR A 143 22.72 11.24 -51.47
C TYR A 143 22.53 12.58 -50.71
N ASP A 144 23.33 13.58 -51.11
CA ASP A 144 23.51 14.92 -50.54
C ASP A 144 22.41 15.95 -50.92
N GLY A 145 22.36 17.14 -50.27
CA GLY A 145 21.70 18.31 -50.90
C GLY A 145 21.17 19.48 -50.04
N GLU A 146 22.07 20.36 -49.58
CA GLU A 146 21.93 21.84 -49.52
C GLU A 146 20.90 22.60 -48.61
N LEU A 147 21.33 23.82 -48.25
CA LEU A 147 20.69 24.86 -47.41
C LEU A 147 19.83 25.83 -48.26
N PRO A 148 18.97 26.66 -47.65
CA PRO A 148 19.38 28.03 -47.22
C PRO A 148 18.85 28.38 -45.81
N ASN A 149 19.63 28.95 -44.88
CA ASN A 149 20.26 30.28 -44.86
C ASN A 149 19.28 31.47 -44.83
N MET A 150 19.05 32.02 -43.63
CA MET A 150 18.82 33.45 -43.34
C MET A 150 19.25 33.71 -41.89
N GLY A 151 19.97 34.80 -41.62
CA GLY A 151 20.35 35.20 -40.26
C GLY A 151 20.57 36.70 -40.14
N GLU A 152 20.52 37.19 -38.90
CA GLU A 152 20.97 38.50 -38.40
C GLU A 152 20.94 38.34 -36.86
N LEU A 153 22.02 38.34 -36.06
CA LEU A 153 23.27 39.11 -36.02
C LEU A 153 23.10 40.51 -35.41
N LEU A 154 23.24 40.60 -34.07
CA LEU A 154 23.84 41.76 -33.41
C LEU A 154 24.74 41.31 -32.26
N THR A 155 26.02 41.65 -32.37
CA THR A 155 27.06 41.53 -31.35
C THR A 155 27.16 42.82 -30.54
N TYR A 156 27.68 42.75 -29.30
CA TYR A 156 28.69 43.71 -28.84
C TYR A 156 29.48 43.12 -27.67
N SER A 157 30.81 43.26 -27.74
CA SER A 157 31.78 42.69 -26.78
C SER A 157 32.31 43.76 -25.83
N ALA A 158 32.69 43.37 -24.62
CA ALA A 158 33.77 44.02 -23.87
C ALA A 158 34.42 43.03 -22.88
N LEU A 159 35.74 42.94 -22.93
CA LEU A 159 36.59 42.14 -22.04
C LEU A 159 37.12 43.00 -20.88
N ALA A 160 37.35 42.40 -19.71
CA ALA A 160 38.46 42.75 -18.83
C ALA A 160 38.73 41.61 -17.82
N ASP A 161 40.00 41.23 -17.67
CA ASP A 161 40.46 40.17 -16.77
C ASP A 161 40.39 40.56 -15.29
N PHE A 162 40.34 39.57 -14.39
CA PHE A 162 41.23 39.46 -13.22
C PHE A 162 41.11 38.08 -12.54
N THR A 163 42.26 37.47 -12.20
CA THR A 163 42.37 36.23 -11.40
C THR A 163 43.19 36.52 -10.11
N PRO A 164 43.41 35.59 -9.15
CA PRO A 164 42.57 35.55 -7.94
C PRO A 164 43.39 35.50 -6.61
N THR A 165 42.77 34.97 -5.54
CA THR A 165 43.33 34.56 -4.21
C THR A 165 43.71 35.66 -3.19
N PRO A 166 43.73 35.37 -1.87
CA PRO A 166 42.80 34.55 -1.08
C PRO A 166 42.34 35.26 0.23
N ALA A 167 41.19 34.87 0.81
CA ALA A 167 40.82 35.27 2.17
C ALA A 167 40.21 34.09 2.95
N GLN A 168 40.81 33.77 4.10
CA GLN A 168 40.31 32.78 5.05
C GLN A 168 39.15 33.36 5.86
N HIS A 169 38.05 32.64 6.02
CA HIS A 169 37.20 32.80 7.21
C HIS A 169 36.77 31.45 7.78
N GLN A 170 36.68 31.41 9.10
CA GLN A 170 36.67 30.20 9.93
C GLN A 170 35.29 29.56 10.02
N TYR A 171 35.24 28.23 9.99
CA TYR A 171 34.10 27.48 10.51
C TYR A 171 34.12 27.48 12.05
N PRO A 172 33.01 27.79 12.73
CA PRO A 172 32.84 27.46 14.15
C PRO A 172 32.56 25.96 14.30
N GLN A 173 33.31 25.28 15.17
CA GLN A 173 33.00 23.93 15.64
C GLN A 173 31.75 23.95 16.57
N PRO A 174 31.02 22.84 16.70
CA PRO A 174 29.71 22.84 17.35
C PRO A 174 29.84 22.93 18.87
N ASN A 175 28.99 23.74 19.50
CA ASN A 175 28.91 23.81 20.96
C ASN A 175 27.75 22.94 21.45
N THR A 176 28.08 21.87 22.17
CA THR A 176 27.11 20.91 22.70
C THR A 176 26.27 21.55 23.79
N ALA A 177 24.98 21.80 23.53
CA ALA A 177 24.03 22.25 24.53
C ALA A 177 22.69 21.52 24.34
N HIS A 178 22.36 20.63 25.28
CA HIS A 178 20.99 20.14 25.43
C HIS A 178 20.07 21.32 25.74
N ASN A 179 19.00 21.51 24.95
CA ASN A 179 17.89 22.37 25.32
C ASN A 179 16.58 21.71 24.94
N ASN A 180 15.85 21.24 25.96
CA ASN A 180 14.41 21.08 25.87
C ASN A 180 13.80 22.48 25.64
N TYR A 181 12.85 22.59 24.71
CA TYR A 181 11.93 23.72 24.69
C TYR A 181 10.48 23.22 24.67
N PRO A 182 9.63 23.68 25.60
CA PRO A 182 8.20 23.38 25.58
C PRO A 182 7.48 24.24 24.53
N SER A 183 6.36 23.75 24.02
CA SER A 183 5.47 24.53 23.16
C SER A 183 4.79 25.66 23.93
N GLN A 184 4.76 26.86 23.35
CA GLN A 184 3.82 27.91 23.74
C GLN A 184 3.19 28.56 22.50
N ALA A 185 1.86 28.50 22.49
CA ALA A 185 0.91 29.47 21.93
C ALA A 185 1.34 30.31 20.71
N CYS A 186 0.83 29.93 19.53
CA CYS A 186 0.53 30.91 18.49
C CYS A 186 -0.91 31.40 18.64
N ALA A 187 -1.07 32.71 18.76
CA ALA A 187 -2.35 33.37 18.99
C ALA A 187 -3.13 33.62 17.69
N CYS A 188 -4.44 33.78 17.88
CA CYS A 188 -5.48 34.17 16.92
C CYS A 188 -5.02 35.05 15.74
N LEU A 189 -5.30 34.60 14.52
CA LEU A 189 -5.52 35.50 13.39
C LEU A 189 -7.03 35.71 13.21
N VAL A 190 -7.44 36.98 13.22
CA VAL A 190 -8.84 37.41 13.21
C VAL A 190 -9.39 37.35 11.79
N ALA A 191 -10.45 36.56 11.58
CA ALA A 191 -11.23 36.60 10.34
C ALA A 191 -12.32 37.70 10.41
N SER A 192 -12.50 38.42 9.30
CA SER A 192 -13.34 39.61 9.20
C SER A 192 -14.83 39.33 9.43
N SER A 193 -15.50 40.19 10.21
CA SER A 193 -16.93 40.10 10.49
C SER A 193 -17.80 40.34 9.24
N PRO A 194 -18.87 39.54 9.01
CA PRO A 194 -19.89 39.86 8.00
C PRO A 194 -20.69 41.10 8.40
N SER A 195 -20.94 41.97 7.43
CA SER A 195 -21.70 43.21 7.60
C SER A 195 -23.18 42.97 7.95
N GLN A 196 -23.71 43.81 8.83
CA GLN A 196 -25.14 43.81 9.20
C GLN A 196 -26.02 44.15 7.99
N MET A 197 -26.98 43.27 7.68
CA MET A 197 -28.19 43.63 6.94
C MET A 197 -29.39 43.46 7.87
N GLY A 198 -30.10 44.55 8.13
CA GLY A 198 -31.16 44.60 9.14
C GLY A 198 -32.46 43.92 8.68
N LEU A 199 -33.07 43.16 9.59
CA LEU A 199 -34.47 42.74 9.52
C LEU A 199 -35.14 43.02 10.87
N GLY A 200 -36.36 43.55 10.80
CA GLY A 200 -36.99 44.27 11.92
C GLY A 200 -37.55 43.39 13.05
N GLU A 201 -37.72 44.03 14.21
CA GLU A 201 -38.28 43.45 15.43
C GLU A 201 -39.69 42.88 15.22
N ARG A 202 -39.93 41.65 15.70
CA ARG A 202 -41.24 41.19 16.17
C ARG A 202 -41.08 40.30 17.41
N ASN A 203 -41.48 40.85 18.56
CA ASN A 203 -41.60 40.09 19.80
C ASN A 203 -42.81 39.15 19.76
N SER A 204 -42.63 37.86 20.09
CA SER A 204 -43.70 37.06 20.71
C SER A 204 -43.20 35.76 21.34
N THR A 205 -43.54 35.61 22.64
CA THR A 205 -43.75 34.38 23.41
C THR A 205 -42.60 33.41 23.66
N ALA A 206 -42.32 33.20 24.95
CA ALA A 206 -41.38 32.20 25.46
C ALA A 206 -41.88 30.77 25.25
N GLY A 207 -40.99 29.90 24.78
CA GLY A 207 -41.06 28.44 24.84
C GLY A 207 -39.74 27.92 25.41
N ALA A 208 -39.77 26.81 26.14
CA ALA A 208 -38.62 26.34 26.91
C ALA A 208 -37.37 26.11 26.04
N SER A 209 -36.30 26.81 26.34
CA SER A 209 -34.99 26.60 25.73
C SER A 209 -34.45 25.22 26.17
N LEU A 210 -34.62 24.18 25.34
CA LEU A 210 -33.70 23.06 25.40
C LEU A 210 -32.29 23.62 25.19
N GLN A 211 -31.37 23.29 26.10
CA GLN A 211 -29.96 23.57 25.89
C GLN A 211 -29.47 22.65 24.76
N LEU A 212 -29.52 23.16 23.53
CA LEU A 212 -28.69 22.66 22.43
C LEU A 212 -27.23 22.83 22.87
N VAL A 213 -26.66 21.79 23.46
CA VAL A 213 -25.21 21.69 23.65
C VAL A 213 -24.62 21.52 22.26
N PRO A 214 -23.78 22.46 21.78
CA PRO A 214 -23.06 22.24 20.53
C PRO A 214 -22.20 20.99 20.71
N GLN A 215 -22.43 19.98 19.88
CA GLN A 215 -21.57 18.80 19.79
C GLN A 215 -20.33 19.22 18.99
N GLU A 216 -19.40 19.89 19.67
CA GLU A 216 -18.18 20.46 19.05
C GLU A 216 -17.26 19.37 18.49
N ASP A 217 -17.33 18.13 19.01
CA ASP A 217 -16.44 17.03 18.65
C ASP A 217 -17.16 15.69 18.36
N LEU A 218 -16.47 14.81 17.61
CA LEU A 218 -16.99 13.53 17.17
C LEU A 218 -17.11 12.49 18.30
N LEU A 219 -16.30 12.57 19.35
CA LEU A 219 -16.34 11.65 20.50
C LEU A 219 -17.60 11.90 21.34
N SER A 220 -17.94 13.15 21.55
CA SER A 220 -19.15 13.61 22.24
C SER A 220 -20.40 13.22 21.44
N PHE A 221 -20.41 13.41 20.12
CA PHE A 221 -21.46 12.91 19.24
C PHE A 221 -21.62 11.39 19.32
N THR A 222 -20.49 10.67 19.37
CA THR A 222 -20.49 9.21 19.45
C THR A 222 -21.03 8.71 20.80
N ARG A 223 -20.65 9.35 21.92
CA ARG A 223 -21.19 9.02 23.25
C ARG A 223 -22.69 9.27 23.33
N HIS A 224 -23.20 10.33 22.70
CA HIS A 224 -24.63 10.64 22.66
C HIS A 224 -25.40 9.62 21.80
N THR A 225 -24.95 9.38 20.56
CA THR A 225 -25.62 8.45 19.62
C THR A 225 -25.28 6.97 19.82
N LEU A 226 -24.39 6.65 20.77
CA LEU A 226 -24.10 5.30 21.26
C LEU A 226 -23.81 5.34 22.78
N PRO A 227 -24.83 5.42 23.65
CA PRO A 227 -24.64 5.55 25.10
C PRO A 227 -23.88 4.38 25.78
N SER A 228 -23.75 3.24 25.10
CA SER A 228 -22.96 2.09 25.55
C SER A 228 -21.46 2.19 25.20
N PHE A 229 -21.03 3.25 24.49
CA PHE A 229 -19.63 3.45 24.11
C PHE A 229 -18.80 4.02 25.27
N ALA A 230 -18.05 3.14 25.93
CA ALA A 230 -16.99 3.52 26.86
C ALA A 230 -15.65 3.66 26.11
N PRO A 231 -15.08 4.88 25.98
CA PRO A 231 -13.79 5.05 25.33
C PRO A 231 -12.63 4.62 26.22
N ALA A 232 -11.69 3.87 25.64
CA ALA A 232 -10.34 3.65 26.19
C ALA A 232 -9.45 4.88 25.94
N PRO A 233 -8.29 5.02 26.62
CA PRO A 233 -7.43 6.21 26.50
C PRO A 233 -7.04 6.59 25.06
N PHE A 234 -6.69 5.61 24.21
CA PHE A 234 -6.33 5.89 22.81
C PHE A 234 -7.50 6.40 21.96
N HIS A 235 -8.75 6.15 22.36
CA HIS A 235 -9.91 6.67 21.63
C HIS A 235 -9.96 8.20 21.68
N PHE A 236 -9.43 8.86 22.70
CA PHE A 236 -9.45 10.32 22.77
C PHE A 236 -8.65 10.95 21.61
N ALA A 237 -7.37 10.59 21.47
CA ALA A 237 -6.53 11.01 20.34
C ALA A 237 -7.09 10.56 18.97
N TYR A 238 -7.64 9.35 18.89
CA TYR A 238 -8.26 8.83 17.66
C TYR A 238 -9.47 9.66 17.20
N TYR A 239 -10.41 9.98 18.12
CA TYR A 239 -11.58 10.79 17.78
C TYR A 239 -11.26 12.29 17.63
N GLU A 240 -10.22 12.80 18.29
CA GLU A 240 -9.71 14.16 18.08
C GLU A 240 -9.21 14.32 16.63
N VAL A 241 -8.35 13.43 16.15
CA VAL A 241 -7.84 13.46 14.77
C VAL A 241 -8.98 13.31 13.75
N LEU A 242 -9.98 12.46 14.02
CA LEU A 242 -11.18 12.38 13.19
C LEU A 242 -12.05 13.64 13.24
N THR A 243 -12.08 14.36 14.37
CA THR A 243 -12.82 15.64 14.49
C THR A 243 -12.13 16.71 13.64
N ARG A 244 -10.81 16.84 13.73
CA ARG A 244 -10.01 17.75 12.90
C ARG A 244 -10.17 17.44 11.40
N PHE A 245 -10.30 16.17 11.04
CA PHE A 245 -10.67 15.75 9.69
C PHE A 245 -12.12 16.17 9.34
N ALA A 246 -13.11 15.94 10.20
CA ALA A 246 -14.49 16.39 9.96
C ALA A 246 -14.59 17.91 9.74
N MET A 247 -13.77 18.70 10.45
CA MET A 247 -13.71 20.17 10.34
C MET A 247 -12.93 20.69 9.12
N GLY A 248 -12.39 19.81 8.27
CA GLY A 248 -11.67 20.19 7.06
C GLY A 248 -10.19 20.59 7.26
N GLU A 249 -9.66 20.55 8.48
CA GLU A 249 -8.25 20.87 8.77
C GLU A 249 -7.28 19.89 8.11
N ILE A 250 -7.71 18.63 7.94
CA ILE A 250 -6.91 17.55 7.37
C ILE A 250 -7.56 17.11 6.06
N LYS A 251 -6.87 17.31 4.93
CA LYS A 251 -7.34 16.84 3.61
C LYS A 251 -7.05 15.35 3.38
N LYS A 252 -5.89 14.84 3.79
CA LYS A 252 -5.50 13.43 3.64
C LYS A 252 -5.10 12.83 4.97
N LEU A 253 -5.86 11.86 5.45
CA LEU A 253 -5.70 11.21 6.75
C LEU A 253 -5.57 9.70 6.57
N MET A 254 -4.49 9.12 7.10
CA MET A 254 -4.28 7.68 7.13
C MET A 254 -4.22 7.21 8.59
N ILE A 255 -5.13 6.33 8.99
CA ILE A 255 -5.17 5.76 10.34
C ILE A 255 -4.95 4.26 10.27
N THR A 256 -3.89 3.77 10.92
CA THR A 256 -3.61 2.35 11.06
C THR A 256 -3.77 1.90 12.51
N MET A 257 -4.60 0.88 12.77
CA MET A 257 -4.78 0.30 14.10
C MET A 257 -5.17 -1.19 14.02
N PRO A 258 -4.99 -1.98 15.10
CA PRO A 258 -5.21 -3.42 15.06
C PRO A 258 -6.70 -3.79 14.92
N PRO A 259 -7.02 -5.04 14.56
CA PRO A 259 -8.41 -5.51 14.52
C PRO A 259 -9.10 -5.34 15.88
N GLN A 260 -10.43 -5.13 15.86
CA GLN A 260 -11.27 -5.02 17.07
C GLN A 260 -10.99 -3.81 18.00
N HIS A 261 -10.22 -2.81 17.55
CA HIS A 261 -9.94 -1.56 18.30
C HIS A 261 -10.87 -0.38 17.94
N GLY A 262 -12.07 -0.64 17.42
CA GLY A 262 -13.09 0.41 17.22
C GLY A 262 -12.99 1.26 15.94
N LYS A 263 -11.95 1.12 15.10
CA LYS A 263 -11.76 1.88 13.84
C LYS A 263 -13.04 2.13 13.02
N SER A 264 -13.76 1.09 12.63
CA SER A 264 -14.95 1.26 11.79
C SER A 264 -16.12 1.96 12.49
N GLU A 265 -16.12 2.06 13.83
CA GLU A 265 -17.13 2.81 14.57
C GLU A 265 -16.94 4.31 14.35
N GLY A 266 -15.75 4.82 14.70
CA GLY A 266 -15.43 6.24 14.54
C GLY A 266 -15.40 6.66 13.06
N ALA A 267 -14.49 6.07 12.30
CA ALA A 267 -14.17 6.52 10.94
C ALA A 267 -15.29 6.26 9.90
N THR A 268 -16.13 5.25 10.10
CA THR A 268 -16.98 4.72 9.00
C THR A 268 -18.47 4.71 9.33
N ARG A 269 -18.84 4.82 10.61
CA ARG A 269 -20.25 4.98 11.05
C ARG A 269 -20.52 6.37 11.60
N ARG A 270 -19.73 6.82 12.58
CA ARG A 270 -19.99 8.06 13.32
C ARG A 270 -19.57 9.29 12.52
N LEU A 271 -18.36 9.27 11.94
CA LEU A 271 -17.84 10.37 11.12
C LEU A 271 -18.82 10.83 10.02
N PRO A 272 -19.30 9.96 9.09
CA PRO A 272 -20.20 10.42 8.03
C PRO A 272 -21.54 10.93 8.58
N ALA A 273 -22.08 10.33 9.64
CA ALA A 273 -23.32 10.80 10.28
C ALA A 273 -23.15 12.21 10.87
N PHE A 274 -22.03 12.45 11.56
CA PHE A 274 -21.68 13.73 12.16
C PHE A 274 -21.46 14.83 11.11
N VAL A 275 -20.70 14.51 10.05
CA VAL A 275 -20.44 15.44 8.93
C VAL A 275 -21.74 15.84 8.22
N LEU A 276 -22.63 14.89 7.91
CA LEU A 276 -23.94 15.19 7.30
C LEU A 276 -24.89 15.92 8.25
N GLY A 277 -24.70 15.77 9.57
CA GLY A 277 -25.45 16.51 10.58
C GLY A 277 -25.06 17.99 10.60
N GLN A 278 -23.77 18.29 10.44
CA GLN A 278 -23.24 19.65 10.41
C GLN A 278 -23.41 20.32 9.04
N ASP A 279 -23.14 19.58 7.96
CA ASP A 279 -23.24 20.05 6.57
C ASP A 279 -24.03 19.02 5.72
N PRO A 280 -25.37 19.17 5.64
CA PRO A 280 -26.23 18.26 4.89
C PRO A 280 -26.11 18.38 3.36
N ASP A 281 -25.28 19.28 2.82
CA ASP A 281 -24.96 19.37 1.40
C ASP A 281 -23.75 18.49 0.98
N LYS A 282 -23.03 17.89 1.94
CA LYS A 282 -21.85 17.05 1.69
C LYS A 282 -22.15 15.74 0.96
N ARG A 283 -21.30 15.38 -0.01
CA ARG A 283 -21.35 14.10 -0.73
C ARG A 283 -20.23 13.17 -0.28
N ILE A 284 -20.59 12.10 0.43
CA ILE A 284 -19.65 11.17 1.07
C ILE A 284 -19.63 9.82 0.32
N ALA A 285 -18.44 9.36 -0.08
CA ALA A 285 -18.23 8.02 -0.62
C ALA A 285 -17.55 7.12 0.42
N ILE A 286 -18.15 5.98 0.73
CA ILE A 286 -17.63 4.99 1.67
C ILE A 286 -17.27 3.70 0.92
N VAL A 287 -16.01 3.28 1.01
CA VAL A 287 -15.44 2.15 0.30
C VAL A 287 -15.01 1.08 1.29
N SER A 288 -15.24 -0.19 0.93
CA SER A 288 -14.68 -1.34 1.64
C SER A 288 -14.33 -2.48 0.68
N TYR A 289 -13.64 -3.53 1.13
CA TYR A 289 -13.19 -4.62 0.24
C TYR A 289 -14.27 -5.29 -0.63
N ASN A 290 -15.57 -5.22 -0.27
CA ASN A 290 -16.65 -5.72 -1.12
C ASN A 290 -17.99 -5.02 -0.87
N ALA A 291 -18.93 -5.20 -1.82
CA ALA A 291 -20.27 -4.61 -1.75
C ALA A 291 -21.11 -5.10 -0.55
N ILE A 292 -20.83 -6.28 0.02
CA ILE A 292 -21.58 -6.82 1.16
C ILE A 292 -21.22 -6.05 2.45
N LYS A 293 -19.92 -5.77 2.69
CA LYS A 293 -19.47 -4.93 3.81
C LYS A 293 -19.93 -3.48 3.61
N ALA A 294 -19.89 -2.95 2.39
CA ALA A 294 -20.38 -1.62 2.06
C ALA A 294 -21.88 -1.44 2.39
N ARG A 295 -22.74 -2.34 1.92
CA ARG A 295 -24.19 -2.37 2.22
C ARG A 295 -24.50 -2.57 3.71
N LYS A 296 -23.58 -3.17 4.47
CA LYS A 296 -23.68 -3.25 5.93
C LYS A 296 -23.42 -1.88 6.56
N PHE A 297 -22.37 -1.16 6.14
CA PHE A 297 -22.13 0.21 6.60
C PHE A 297 -23.28 1.15 6.24
N ASN A 298 -23.83 1.06 5.03
CA ASN A 298 -25.00 1.84 4.60
C ASN A 298 -26.17 1.72 5.59
N ARG A 299 -26.57 0.48 5.89
CA ARG A 299 -27.65 0.19 6.85
C ARG A 299 -27.31 0.59 8.29
N GLU A 300 -26.04 0.53 8.68
CA GLU A 300 -25.58 0.97 10.01
C GLU A 300 -25.61 2.50 10.12
N LEU A 301 -25.27 3.22 9.06
CA LEU A 301 -25.36 4.69 8.97
C LEU A 301 -26.82 5.17 8.94
N GLN A 302 -27.68 4.56 8.10
CA GLN A 302 -29.12 4.83 8.10
C GLN A 302 -29.71 4.70 9.51
N ARG A 303 -29.39 3.62 10.25
CA ARG A 303 -29.86 3.41 11.63
C ARG A 303 -29.38 4.46 12.63
N ILE A 304 -28.23 5.10 12.41
CA ILE A 304 -27.77 6.20 13.26
C ILE A 304 -28.62 7.43 12.95
N MET A 305 -28.86 7.73 11.67
CA MET A 305 -29.64 8.90 11.24
C MET A 305 -31.16 8.75 11.47
N ASP A 306 -31.65 7.51 11.56
CA ASP A 306 -33.04 7.18 11.93
C ASP A 306 -33.30 7.21 13.47
N ASP A 307 -32.27 7.29 14.33
CA ASP A 307 -32.43 7.28 15.80
C ASP A 307 -32.82 8.66 16.33
N ASP A 308 -33.74 8.70 17.30
CA ASP A 308 -34.23 9.96 17.91
C ASP A 308 -33.07 10.84 18.44
N ARG A 309 -31.99 10.24 18.95
CA ARG A 309 -30.80 10.97 19.45
C ARG A 309 -30.01 11.66 18.35
N TYR A 310 -30.12 11.21 17.10
CA TYR A 310 -29.54 11.93 15.98
C TYR A 310 -30.42 13.13 15.60
N TYR A 311 -31.74 12.92 15.56
CA TYR A 311 -32.72 13.98 15.30
C TYR A 311 -32.71 15.08 16.37
N GLU A 312 -32.48 14.75 17.64
CA GLU A 312 -32.29 15.72 18.74
C GLU A 312 -31.11 16.68 18.49
N LEU A 313 -30.07 16.23 17.79
CA LEU A 313 -28.87 17.02 17.46
C LEU A 313 -28.99 17.74 16.12
N PHE A 314 -29.54 17.07 15.11
CA PHE A 314 -29.56 17.51 13.71
C PHE A 314 -30.96 17.39 13.08
N PRO A 315 -31.97 18.13 13.57
CA PRO A 315 -33.35 18.00 13.13
C PRO A 315 -33.58 18.36 11.65
N GLN A 316 -32.64 19.08 11.04
CA GLN A 316 -32.63 19.42 9.61
C GLN A 316 -32.13 18.28 8.70
N THR A 317 -31.33 17.33 9.21
CA THR A 317 -30.67 16.31 8.39
C THR A 317 -31.50 15.03 8.41
N LEU A 318 -32.41 14.90 7.43
CA LEU A 318 -33.36 13.79 7.35
C LEU A 318 -33.13 12.89 6.12
N LEU A 319 -33.34 11.59 6.30
CA LEU A 319 -33.40 10.63 5.19
C LEU A 319 -34.83 10.52 4.65
N ALA A 320 -34.94 10.05 3.40
CA ALA A 320 -36.23 9.79 2.78
C ALA A 320 -37.10 8.87 3.67
N GLY A 321 -38.37 9.26 3.89
CA GLY A 321 -39.31 8.56 4.76
C GLY A 321 -39.39 9.07 6.21
N GLN A 322 -38.46 9.93 6.67
CA GLN A 322 -38.55 10.57 8.00
C GLN A 322 -39.30 11.92 7.99
N ALA A 323 -39.33 12.61 6.86
CA ALA A 323 -39.93 13.95 6.75
C ALA A 323 -41.43 13.93 7.09
N SER A 324 -41.85 14.83 7.99
CA SER A 324 -43.25 14.93 8.40
C SER A 324 -44.16 15.36 7.23
N TYR A 325 -45.45 15.02 7.34
CA TYR A 325 -46.46 15.25 6.30
C TYR A 325 -46.59 16.73 5.85
N GLN A 326 -46.06 17.68 6.62
CA GLN A 326 -46.13 19.11 6.31
C GLN A 326 -45.17 19.57 5.19
N GLU A 327 -44.08 18.84 4.92
CA GLU A 327 -43.14 19.21 3.84
C GLU A 327 -43.51 18.64 2.46
N GLN A 328 -44.44 17.69 2.38
CA GLN A 328 -44.89 17.09 1.11
C GLN A 328 -45.47 18.11 0.11
N GLY A 329 -45.83 19.32 0.56
CA GLY A 329 -46.24 20.43 -0.29
C GLY A 329 -45.11 21.15 -1.03
N ARG A 330 -43.83 20.95 -0.66
CA ARG A 330 -42.67 21.66 -1.26
C ARG A 330 -41.81 20.75 -2.15
N ARG A 331 -42.35 20.53 -3.35
CA ARG A 331 -41.73 19.95 -4.56
C ARG A 331 -41.42 18.44 -4.49
N SER A 332 -42.04 17.73 -5.43
CA SER A 332 -41.80 16.32 -5.76
C SER A 332 -40.36 16.08 -6.23
N ARG A 333 -39.46 15.77 -5.30
CA ARG A 333 -38.15 15.19 -5.58
C ARG A 333 -38.08 13.86 -4.84
N ASN A 334 -37.98 12.77 -5.61
CA ASN A 334 -37.83 11.43 -5.04
C ASN A 334 -36.39 11.24 -4.58
N TYR A 335 -36.11 11.52 -3.31
CA TYR A 335 -34.79 11.32 -2.72
C TYR A 335 -34.45 9.83 -2.68
N ALA A 336 -33.25 9.47 -3.17
CA ALA A 336 -32.78 8.10 -3.17
C ALA A 336 -32.56 7.60 -1.74
N ARG A 337 -33.05 6.38 -1.44
CA ARG A 337 -32.75 5.66 -0.20
C ARG A 337 -32.80 4.16 -0.50
N ASN A 338 -31.63 3.58 -0.73
CA ASN A 338 -31.47 2.16 -1.08
C ASN A 338 -30.27 1.54 -0.32
N SER A 339 -29.82 0.35 -0.70
CA SER A 339 -28.72 -0.35 -0.01
C SER A 339 -27.32 0.22 -0.28
N ASP A 340 -27.20 1.01 -1.35
CA ASP A 340 -25.94 1.44 -1.94
C ASP A 340 -25.79 2.97 -1.88
N GLU A 341 -26.89 3.71 -1.76
CA GLU A 341 -26.93 5.19 -1.77
C GLU A 341 -28.13 5.75 -0.99
N CYS A 342 -27.93 6.89 -0.33
CA CYS A 342 -28.96 7.68 0.34
C CYS A 342 -28.71 9.19 0.14
N GLU A 343 -29.74 9.94 -0.26
CA GLU A 343 -29.72 11.41 -0.37
C GLU A 343 -30.36 12.07 0.86
N ILE A 344 -29.90 13.27 1.23
CA ILE A 344 -30.47 14.07 2.31
C ILE A 344 -31.66 14.88 1.81
N VAL A 345 -32.79 14.79 2.51
CA VAL A 345 -34.04 15.46 2.12
C VAL A 345 -33.88 16.98 2.25
N GLY A 346 -34.06 17.69 1.14
CA GLY A 346 -33.98 19.15 1.06
C GLY A 346 -32.64 19.70 0.54
N TYR A 347 -31.61 18.85 0.47
CA TYR A 347 -30.22 19.27 0.22
C TYR A 347 -29.62 18.58 -1.02
N GLN A 348 -28.36 18.87 -1.32
CA GLN A 348 -27.55 18.21 -2.36
C GLN A 348 -26.67 17.08 -1.82
N GLY A 349 -26.62 16.91 -0.50
CA GLY A 349 -25.75 15.92 0.14
C GLY A 349 -26.29 14.49 0.02
N SER A 350 -25.37 13.55 0.13
CA SER A 350 -25.64 12.13 0.01
C SER A 350 -24.53 11.31 0.66
N PHE A 351 -24.83 10.06 0.98
CA PHE A 351 -23.79 9.06 1.18
C PHE A 351 -23.98 7.86 0.24
N LYS A 352 -22.88 7.46 -0.40
CA LYS A 352 -22.80 6.30 -1.27
C LYS A 352 -21.84 5.28 -0.70
N THR A 353 -22.21 4.01 -0.69
CA THR A 353 -21.41 2.92 -0.14
C THR A 353 -21.10 1.89 -1.21
N ILE A 354 -19.83 1.63 -1.48
CA ILE A 354 -19.39 0.73 -2.54
C ILE A 354 -18.33 -0.29 -2.08
N GLY A 355 -18.24 -1.39 -2.81
CA GLY A 355 -17.08 -2.28 -2.74
C GLY A 355 -15.97 -1.80 -3.68
N VAL A 356 -14.72 -2.19 -3.42
CA VAL A 356 -13.64 -2.12 -4.42
C VAL A 356 -14.10 -2.82 -5.71
N GLY A 357 -13.81 -2.21 -6.86
CA GLY A 357 -14.32 -2.65 -8.18
C GLY A 357 -15.75 -2.19 -8.48
N GLY A 358 -16.45 -1.55 -7.53
CA GLY A 358 -17.72 -0.88 -7.77
C GLY A 358 -17.56 0.43 -8.55
N SER A 359 -18.63 0.86 -9.23
CA SER A 359 -18.65 2.13 -9.95
C SER A 359 -19.00 3.29 -9.02
N LEU A 360 -18.28 4.40 -9.17
CA LEU A 360 -18.70 5.70 -8.64
C LEU A 360 -19.20 6.58 -9.78
N THR A 361 -20.50 6.91 -9.77
CA THR A 361 -21.23 7.50 -10.88
C THR A 361 -21.22 9.03 -10.85
N GLY A 362 -20.56 9.66 -11.82
CA GLY A 362 -20.85 11.02 -12.33
C GLY A 362 -20.66 12.24 -11.42
N GLU A 363 -20.79 12.09 -10.10
CA GLU A 363 -20.84 13.20 -9.15
C GLU A 363 -19.51 13.40 -8.41
N PRO A 364 -19.18 14.64 -8.01
CA PRO A 364 -18.04 14.93 -7.15
C PRO A 364 -18.25 14.35 -5.74
N VAL A 365 -17.14 14.02 -5.08
CA VAL A 365 -17.10 13.53 -3.70
C VAL A 365 -16.38 14.53 -2.81
N ASP A 366 -17.07 15.09 -1.82
CA ASP A 366 -16.44 15.92 -0.79
C ASP A 366 -15.56 15.10 0.16
N MET A 367 -15.96 13.87 0.49
CA MET A 367 -15.27 13.03 1.46
C MET A 367 -15.26 11.56 1.04
N LEU A 368 -14.06 11.02 0.82
CA LEU A 368 -13.81 9.62 0.51
C LEU A 368 -13.29 8.88 1.75
N ILE A 369 -14.06 7.92 2.25
CA ILE A 369 -13.72 7.07 3.40
C ILE A 369 -13.42 5.65 2.88
N MET A 370 -12.24 5.13 3.16
CA MET A 370 -11.77 3.80 2.74
C MET A 370 -11.50 2.93 3.98
N ASP A 371 -12.36 1.94 4.27
CA ASP A 371 -12.26 1.05 5.46
C ASP A 371 -12.03 -0.42 5.08
N ASP A 372 -10.85 -0.95 5.44
CA ASP A 372 -10.35 -2.28 5.11
C ASP A 372 -10.67 -2.68 3.66
N LEU A 373 -9.86 -2.15 2.72
CA LEU A 373 -9.99 -2.44 1.28
C LEU A 373 -9.59 -3.87 0.89
N TYR A 374 -9.05 -4.65 1.82
CA TYR A 374 -8.67 -6.06 1.65
C TYR A 374 -9.48 -6.93 2.61
N LYS A 375 -9.90 -8.10 2.14
CA LYS A 375 -10.78 -9.03 2.87
C LYS A 375 -10.05 -9.73 4.02
N ASP A 376 -8.84 -10.19 3.73
CA ASP A 376 -8.01 -11.06 4.56
C ASP A 376 -6.53 -11.00 4.11
N ALA A 377 -5.64 -11.64 4.86
CA ALA A 377 -4.21 -11.71 4.57
C ALA A 377 -3.91 -12.20 3.15
N SER A 378 -4.62 -13.22 2.66
CA SER A 378 -4.41 -13.79 1.32
C SER A 378 -4.72 -12.76 0.23
N SER A 379 -5.80 -11.99 0.39
CA SER A 379 -6.14 -10.90 -0.53
C SER A 379 -5.12 -9.75 -0.51
N ALA A 380 -4.52 -9.44 0.65
CA ALA A 380 -3.48 -8.41 0.74
C ALA A 380 -2.11 -8.89 0.25
N TRP A 381 -1.79 -10.18 0.38
CA TRP A 381 -0.54 -10.77 -0.09
C TRP A 381 -0.54 -11.11 -1.57
N SER A 382 -1.70 -11.22 -2.22
CA SER A 382 -1.81 -11.36 -3.69
C SER A 382 -1.41 -10.06 -4.41
N PRO A 383 -0.32 -10.05 -5.21
CA PRO A 383 0.08 -8.85 -5.97
C PRO A 383 -1.01 -8.41 -6.96
N VAL A 384 -1.71 -9.37 -7.57
CA VAL A 384 -2.82 -9.10 -8.49
C VAL A 384 -3.97 -8.36 -7.80
N ILE A 385 -4.33 -8.75 -6.57
CA ILE A 385 -5.39 -8.04 -5.83
C ILE A 385 -4.90 -6.68 -5.35
N ARG A 386 -3.63 -6.53 -4.92
CA ARG A 386 -3.06 -5.21 -4.60
C ARG A 386 -3.09 -4.27 -5.80
N GLN A 387 -2.68 -4.75 -6.97
CA GLN A 387 -2.73 -3.97 -8.21
C GLN A 387 -4.16 -3.60 -8.57
N ASN A 388 -5.11 -4.54 -8.54
CA ASN A 388 -6.53 -4.26 -8.82
C ASN A 388 -7.13 -3.20 -7.86
N VAL A 389 -6.75 -3.20 -6.57
CA VAL A 389 -7.18 -2.17 -5.59
C VAL A 389 -6.60 -0.80 -5.97
N ALA A 390 -5.32 -0.76 -6.35
CA ALA A 390 -4.65 0.48 -6.72
C ALA A 390 -5.13 1.04 -8.07
N ASP A 391 -5.25 0.21 -9.11
CA ASP A 391 -5.81 0.60 -10.40
C ASP A 391 -7.24 1.11 -10.26
N TRP A 392 -8.06 0.48 -9.39
CA TRP A 392 -9.41 0.95 -9.09
C TRP A 392 -9.40 2.30 -8.35
N TYR A 393 -8.48 2.51 -7.40
CA TYR A 393 -8.32 3.82 -6.77
C TYR A 393 -7.91 4.88 -7.80
N ASP A 394 -6.87 4.62 -8.59
CA ASP A 394 -6.27 5.52 -9.58
C ASP A 394 -7.25 5.90 -10.71
N THR A 395 -8.14 4.99 -11.11
CA THR A 395 -9.06 5.21 -12.25
C THR A 395 -10.50 5.55 -11.86
N VAL A 396 -10.99 5.14 -10.69
CA VAL A 396 -12.41 5.30 -10.29
C VAL A 396 -12.59 6.16 -9.04
N ALA A 397 -11.77 5.98 -8.01
CA ALA A 397 -11.96 6.69 -6.74
C ALA A 397 -11.38 8.11 -6.78
N SER A 398 -10.12 8.24 -7.19
CA SER A 398 -9.41 9.53 -7.26
C SER A 398 -10.03 10.47 -8.29
N THR A 399 -10.54 9.92 -9.41
CA THR A 399 -11.17 10.67 -10.53
C THR A 399 -12.55 11.27 -10.20
N ARG A 400 -12.95 11.23 -8.92
CA ARG A 400 -14.17 11.84 -8.36
C ARG A 400 -13.87 12.89 -7.30
N LEU A 401 -12.60 13.04 -6.95
CA LEU A 401 -12.13 14.05 -6.02
C LEU A 401 -11.87 15.36 -6.78
N HIS A 402 -12.20 16.47 -6.14
CA HIS A 402 -11.85 17.82 -6.51
C HIS A 402 -10.81 18.39 -5.52
N ASN A 403 -10.31 19.60 -5.78
CA ASN A 403 -9.24 20.22 -4.99
C ASN A 403 -9.54 20.32 -3.49
N ASP A 404 -10.82 20.39 -3.12
CA ASP A 404 -11.28 20.51 -1.73
C ASP A 404 -11.66 19.18 -1.08
N SER A 405 -11.69 18.09 -1.84
CA SER A 405 -12.06 16.77 -1.33
C SER A 405 -11.14 16.29 -0.23
N GLN A 406 -11.71 15.53 0.68
CA GLN A 406 -11.02 14.91 1.79
C GLN A 406 -10.94 13.40 1.62
N GLN A 407 -9.84 12.80 2.09
CA GLN A 407 -9.58 11.37 1.98
C GLN A 407 -9.18 10.79 3.33
N LEU A 408 -9.92 9.77 3.78
CA LEU A 408 -9.63 9.00 4.98
C LEU A 408 -9.37 7.54 4.59
N LEU A 409 -8.14 7.07 4.77
CA LEU A 409 -7.80 5.65 4.69
C LEU A 409 -7.67 5.09 6.11
N VAL A 410 -8.67 4.32 6.56
CA VAL A 410 -8.63 3.60 7.84
C VAL A 410 -8.38 2.12 7.59
N PHE A 411 -7.28 1.61 8.12
CA PHE A 411 -6.78 0.31 7.70
C PHE A 411 -6.10 -0.48 8.81
N THR A 412 -5.90 -1.78 8.55
CA THR A 412 -5.09 -2.67 9.37
C THR A 412 -3.99 -3.20 8.45
N ARG A 413 -2.71 -2.85 8.67
CA ARG A 413 -1.66 -3.16 7.69
C ARG A 413 -1.46 -4.68 7.51
N TRP A 414 -1.20 -5.11 6.28
CA TRP A 414 -0.96 -6.53 5.95
C TRP A 414 0.27 -6.76 5.07
N HIS A 415 0.64 -5.79 4.23
CA HIS A 415 1.72 -5.89 3.27
C HIS A 415 2.38 -4.51 3.07
N MET A 416 3.67 -4.45 2.72
CA MET A 416 4.35 -3.17 2.50
C MET A 416 3.68 -2.38 1.36
N GLU A 417 3.40 -3.05 0.25
CA GLU A 417 2.77 -2.50 -0.96
C GLU A 417 1.23 -2.47 -0.94
N ASP A 418 0.57 -2.63 0.23
CA ASP A 418 -0.87 -2.36 0.30
C ASP A 418 -1.17 -0.89 -0.09
N LEU A 419 -2.42 -0.54 -0.43
CA LEU A 419 -2.74 0.81 -0.93
C LEU A 419 -2.20 1.93 -0.02
N ALA A 420 -2.20 1.72 1.30
CA ALA A 420 -1.59 2.62 2.27
C ALA A 420 -0.09 2.84 1.99
N GLY A 421 0.68 1.78 1.79
CA GLY A 421 2.10 1.89 1.44
C GLY A 421 2.36 2.54 0.08
N ARG A 422 1.58 2.17 -0.95
CA ARG A 422 1.72 2.78 -2.30
C ARG A 422 1.41 4.28 -2.29
N LEU A 423 0.38 4.72 -1.58
CA LEU A 423 0.07 6.14 -1.42
C LEU A 423 1.13 6.89 -0.61
N LEU A 424 1.69 6.28 0.44
CA LEU A 424 2.80 6.86 1.19
C LEU A 424 4.10 6.96 0.37
N GLU A 425 4.32 6.03 -0.56
CA GLU A 425 5.46 6.09 -1.49
C GLU A 425 5.27 7.15 -2.58
N GLN A 426 4.07 7.27 -3.13
CA GLN A 426 3.76 8.20 -4.23
C GLN A 426 3.55 9.64 -3.77
N GLU A 427 2.89 9.85 -2.64
CA GLU A 427 2.44 11.17 -2.16
C GLU A 427 3.13 11.60 -0.85
N GLY A 428 3.87 10.71 -0.20
CA GLY A 428 4.62 11.00 1.03
C GLY A 428 3.75 11.14 2.29
N VAL A 429 4.44 11.22 3.44
CA VAL A 429 3.85 11.64 4.72
C VAL A 429 3.73 13.16 4.73
N TYR A 430 2.67 13.67 5.36
CA TYR A 430 2.46 15.10 5.59
C TYR A 430 3.60 15.71 6.42
N ASP A 431 4.18 16.79 5.92
CA ASP A 431 5.05 17.69 6.67
C ASP A 431 4.62 19.14 6.36
N PRO A 432 4.45 20.02 7.37
CA PRO A 432 3.91 21.37 7.15
C PRO A 432 4.80 22.28 6.28
N ILE A 433 6.06 21.91 6.04
CA ILE A 433 7.04 22.69 5.26
C ILE A 433 7.41 21.90 3.99
N GLU A 434 7.86 20.66 4.14
CA GLU A 434 8.44 19.86 3.04
C GLU A 434 7.38 19.15 2.19
N ASN A 435 6.22 18.80 2.77
CA ASN A 435 5.16 18.08 2.05
C ASN A 435 3.75 18.39 2.60
N PRO A 436 3.23 19.62 2.42
CA PRO A 436 1.94 20.03 2.96
C PRO A 436 0.73 19.35 2.29
N GLN A 437 0.96 18.54 1.24
CA GLN A 437 -0.07 17.78 0.51
C GLN A 437 0.03 16.26 0.73
N GLY A 438 0.94 15.82 1.61
CA GLY A 438 1.11 14.41 1.98
C GLY A 438 0.03 13.88 2.91
N TRP A 439 0.12 12.60 3.26
CA TRP A 439 -0.81 11.94 4.18
C TRP A 439 -0.42 12.17 5.63
N LEU A 440 -1.34 12.70 6.44
CA LEU A 440 -1.17 12.67 7.90
C LEU A 440 -1.35 11.21 8.36
N LEU A 441 -0.25 10.56 8.71
CA LEU A 441 -0.23 9.17 9.16
C LEU A 441 -0.29 9.09 10.69
N VAL A 442 -1.36 8.50 11.22
CA VAL A 442 -1.53 8.19 12.64
C VAL A 442 -1.60 6.68 12.82
N SER A 443 -0.67 6.11 13.59
CA SER A 443 -0.53 4.66 13.74
C SER A 443 -0.55 4.26 15.20
N PHE A 444 -1.53 3.42 15.58
CA PHE A 444 -1.67 2.86 16.92
C PHE A 444 -1.18 1.40 16.93
N PRO A 445 0.01 1.08 17.47
CA PRO A 445 0.49 -0.29 17.59
C PRO A 445 -0.17 -0.99 18.80
N ALA A 446 -0.47 -2.28 18.69
CA ALA A 446 -1.15 -3.03 19.76
C ALA A 446 -0.35 -3.08 21.06
N ILE A 447 0.98 -3.16 20.98
CA ILE A 447 1.93 -2.95 22.07
C ILE A 447 2.76 -1.71 21.72
N GLN A 448 2.91 -0.76 22.63
CA GLN A 448 3.74 0.42 22.38
C GLN A 448 5.20 0.00 22.13
N ASN A 449 5.79 0.49 21.04
CA ASN A 449 7.16 0.18 20.61
C ASN A 449 7.96 1.44 20.23
N ARG A 450 7.52 2.60 20.73
CA ARG A 450 8.16 3.91 20.58
C ARG A 450 8.06 4.66 21.92
N PRO A 451 8.91 5.67 22.15
CA PRO A 451 8.74 6.58 23.27
C PRO A 451 7.35 7.25 23.27
N PRO A 452 6.79 7.59 24.45
CA PRO A 452 5.52 8.29 24.57
C PRO A 452 5.45 9.55 23.70
N SER A 453 4.29 9.79 23.11
CA SER A 453 3.99 10.96 22.27
C SER A 453 2.63 11.54 22.61
N GLU A 454 2.31 12.73 22.12
CA GLU A 454 1.00 13.36 22.30
C GLU A 454 -0.15 12.49 21.73
N GLN A 455 0.07 11.83 20.58
CA GLN A 455 -0.90 10.94 19.95
C GLN A 455 -1.03 9.59 20.66
N ASP A 456 0.02 9.14 21.34
CA ASP A 456 0.07 7.86 22.04
C ASP A 456 0.98 7.98 23.28
N PRO A 457 0.43 8.35 24.45
CA PRO A 457 1.20 8.65 25.66
C PRO A 457 1.60 7.40 26.46
N ARG A 458 1.31 6.20 25.95
CA ARG A 458 1.68 4.92 26.59
C ARG A 458 3.19 4.78 26.70
N ALA A 459 3.65 4.12 27.76
CA ALA A 459 5.03 3.68 27.91
C ALA A 459 5.32 2.46 27.02
N GLU A 460 6.60 2.28 26.64
CA GLU A 460 7.02 1.11 25.85
C GLU A 460 6.65 -0.21 26.53
N GLY A 461 6.08 -1.14 25.76
CA GLY A 461 5.54 -2.41 26.24
C GLY A 461 4.08 -2.39 26.69
N GLU A 462 3.43 -1.24 26.83
CA GLU A 462 2.02 -1.17 27.25
C GLU A 462 1.04 -1.55 26.12
N PRO A 463 -0.02 -2.34 26.41
CA PRO A 463 -1.06 -2.69 25.44
C PRO A 463 -1.99 -1.50 25.11
N LEU A 464 -2.53 -1.48 23.89
CA LEU A 464 -3.37 -0.37 23.39
C LEU A 464 -4.77 -0.35 24.04
N TRP A 465 -5.34 -1.53 24.29
CA TRP A 465 -6.64 -1.68 24.94
C TRP A 465 -6.64 -2.91 25.88
N PRO A 466 -5.96 -2.85 27.05
CA PRO A 466 -5.79 -4.00 27.94
C PRO A 466 -7.09 -4.70 28.33
N GLU A 467 -8.20 -3.98 28.48
CA GLU A 467 -9.52 -4.50 28.85
C GLU A 467 -10.14 -5.41 27.79
N ARG A 468 -9.68 -5.35 26.52
CA ARG A 468 -10.11 -6.27 25.43
C ARG A 468 -8.98 -7.15 24.90
N HIS A 469 -7.75 -6.65 24.95
CA HIS A 469 -6.54 -7.28 24.44
C HIS A 469 -5.41 -7.10 25.46
N SER A 470 -5.44 -7.93 26.51
CA SER A 470 -4.39 -7.98 27.53
C SER A 470 -3.01 -8.24 26.92
N LEU A 471 -1.97 -7.75 27.60
CA LEU A 471 -0.59 -7.93 27.17
C LEU A 471 -0.22 -9.43 27.02
N GLU A 472 -0.65 -10.28 27.96
CA GLU A 472 -0.48 -11.74 27.89
C GLU A 472 -1.02 -12.34 26.58
N LYS A 473 -2.28 -12.03 26.23
CA LYS A 473 -2.93 -12.46 24.98
C LYS A 473 -2.18 -11.94 23.75
N LEU A 474 -1.68 -10.69 23.77
CA LEU A 474 -0.91 -10.13 22.66
C LEU A 474 0.44 -10.85 22.50
N LEU A 475 1.13 -11.16 23.61
CA LEU A 475 2.38 -11.92 23.61
C LEU A 475 2.18 -13.38 23.15
N GLU A 476 1.06 -14.03 23.50
CA GLU A 476 0.70 -15.34 22.92
C GLU A 476 0.57 -15.28 21.39
N ILE A 477 -0.13 -14.27 20.87
CA ILE A 477 -0.33 -14.09 19.42
C ILE A 477 1.02 -13.81 18.75
N LYS A 478 1.86 -12.97 19.34
CA LYS A 478 3.24 -12.70 18.87
C LYS A 478 4.07 -13.98 18.84
N GLY A 479 3.99 -14.83 19.87
CA GLY A 479 4.69 -16.12 19.92
C GLY A 479 4.22 -17.12 18.88
N ARG A 480 2.93 -17.12 18.51
CA ARG A 480 2.38 -18.03 17.48
C ARG A 480 2.74 -17.61 16.05
N SER A 481 2.83 -16.30 15.76
CA SER A 481 3.09 -15.81 14.39
C SER A 481 3.72 -14.41 14.41
N PRO A 482 5.04 -14.29 14.63
CA PRO A 482 5.72 -12.99 14.75
C PRO A 482 5.49 -12.06 13.56
N THR A 483 5.66 -12.53 12.32
CA THR A 483 5.46 -11.71 11.12
C THR A 483 4.03 -11.20 10.97
N VAL A 484 3.03 -12.03 11.32
CA VAL A 484 1.62 -11.61 11.31
C VAL A 484 1.35 -10.62 12.44
N PHE A 485 2.02 -10.77 13.59
CA PHE A 485 1.91 -9.83 14.71
C PHE A 485 2.48 -8.45 14.34
N GLU A 486 3.69 -8.38 13.79
CA GLU A 486 4.30 -7.12 13.38
C GLU A 486 3.44 -6.40 12.32
N SER A 487 2.96 -7.11 11.29
CA SER A 487 2.05 -6.55 10.30
C SER A 487 0.72 -6.08 10.91
N LEU A 488 -0.04 -7.00 11.49
CA LEU A 488 -1.46 -6.81 11.81
C LEU A 488 -1.70 -6.07 13.12
N TYR A 489 -0.79 -6.23 14.09
CA TYR A 489 -0.91 -5.67 15.44
C TYR A 489 0.03 -4.47 15.63
N GLN A 490 1.29 -4.54 15.19
CA GLN A 490 2.21 -3.38 15.28
C GLN A 490 2.08 -2.38 14.12
N GLN A 491 1.22 -2.64 13.13
CA GLN A 491 1.06 -1.83 11.91
C GLN A 491 2.34 -1.69 11.07
N ASN A 492 3.26 -2.65 11.24
CA ASN A 492 4.59 -2.67 10.65
C ASN A 492 4.71 -3.88 9.71
N PRO A 493 4.12 -3.83 8.50
CA PRO A 493 4.15 -4.97 7.60
C PRO A 493 5.59 -5.24 7.13
N GLN A 494 6.06 -6.45 7.42
CA GLN A 494 7.37 -6.92 6.99
C GLN A 494 7.21 -7.93 5.83
N PRO A 495 8.17 -8.00 4.89
CA PRO A 495 8.05 -8.91 3.77
C PRO A 495 8.18 -10.37 4.23
N SER A 496 7.34 -11.23 3.67
CA SER A 496 7.22 -12.65 4.06
C SER A 496 8.47 -13.48 3.83
N GLN A 497 9.32 -13.06 2.89
CA GLN A 497 10.59 -13.71 2.55
C GLN A 497 11.76 -13.28 3.45
N GLY A 498 11.53 -12.33 4.36
CA GLY A 498 12.55 -11.72 5.20
C GLY A 498 13.39 -10.69 4.44
N LEU A 499 13.79 -9.64 5.14
CA LEU A 499 14.76 -8.68 4.64
C LEU A 499 16.15 -9.32 4.56
N MET A 500 16.92 -8.88 3.57
CA MET A 500 18.28 -9.34 3.36
C MET A 500 19.29 -8.67 4.30
N TYR A 501 19.04 -7.40 4.59
CA TYR A 501 19.81 -6.58 5.52
C TYR A 501 18.88 -6.13 6.64
N GLU A 502 19.40 -6.09 7.86
CA GLU A 502 18.75 -5.41 8.99
C GLU A 502 19.25 -3.95 9.01
N GLU A 503 19.44 -3.37 10.20
CA GLU A 503 20.04 -2.03 10.31
C GLU A 503 21.55 -2.07 10.04
N PHE A 504 22.08 -1.00 9.44
CA PHE A 504 23.52 -0.81 9.24
C PHE A 504 24.14 -0.06 10.44
N SER A 505 25.39 -0.39 10.76
CA SER A 505 26.17 0.39 11.74
C SER A 505 26.30 1.85 11.28
N CYS A 506 25.94 2.80 12.13
CA CYS A 506 26.07 4.22 11.83
C CYS A 506 27.34 4.83 12.46
N TYR A 507 27.89 5.89 11.87
CA TYR A 507 29.03 6.66 12.40
C TYR A 507 28.70 8.15 12.57
N THR A 508 29.40 8.79 13.52
CA THR A 508 29.46 10.26 13.70
C THR A 508 30.75 10.83 13.13
N ASP A 509 31.86 10.12 13.32
CA ASP A 509 33.22 10.56 12.99
C ASP A 509 33.86 9.63 11.94
N LEU A 510 34.66 10.21 11.05
CA LEU A 510 35.37 9.45 10.01
C LEU A 510 36.72 8.89 10.51
N PRO A 511 37.17 7.74 9.99
CA PRO A 511 38.42 7.11 10.37
C PRO A 511 39.65 7.96 9.95
N SER A 512 40.54 8.20 10.90
CA SER A 512 41.75 9.04 10.73
C SER A 512 42.80 8.47 9.76
N ARG A 513 42.75 7.16 9.50
CA ARG A 513 43.55 6.48 8.47
C ARG A 513 42.62 5.72 7.55
N SER A 514 42.40 6.27 6.36
CA SER A 514 41.54 5.68 5.33
C SER A 514 41.97 6.15 3.95
N TYR A 515 41.58 5.40 2.92
CA TYR A 515 41.70 5.81 1.52
C TYR A 515 40.36 6.33 1.01
N SER A 516 40.37 7.34 0.15
CA SER A 516 39.15 7.79 -0.53
C SER A 516 38.89 6.93 -1.76
N VAL A 517 37.78 6.19 -1.75
CA VAL A 517 37.45 5.20 -2.79
C VAL A 517 36.04 5.45 -3.31
N ALA A 518 35.83 5.21 -4.59
CA ALA A 518 34.51 5.13 -5.19
C ALA A 518 34.28 3.76 -5.84
N TYR A 519 33.06 3.26 -5.75
CA TYR A 519 32.55 2.14 -6.55
C TYR A 519 31.40 2.66 -7.40
N ILE A 520 31.40 2.37 -8.70
CA ILE A 520 30.37 2.80 -9.65
C ILE A 520 29.84 1.56 -10.36
N ASP A 521 28.56 1.26 -10.13
CA ASP A 521 27.76 0.36 -10.95
C ASP A 521 27.03 1.21 -12.01
N ALA A 522 27.32 0.97 -13.28
CA ALA A 522 26.78 1.75 -14.40
C ALA A 522 25.50 1.09 -14.95
N ALA A 523 24.43 1.86 -15.08
CA ALA A 523 23.18 1.37 -15.66
C ALA A 523 23.37 1.00 -17.15
N ASP A 524 23.11 -0.26 -17.49
CA ASP A 524 23.10 -0.75 -18.89
C ASP A 524 21.79 -0.41 -19.63
N SER A 525 20.70 -0.21 -18.90
CA SER A 525 19.37 0.04 -19.46
C SER A 525 18.65 1.17 -18.73
N GLY A 526 17.70 1.83 -19.41
CA GLY A 526 16.87 2.89 -18.81
C GLY A 526 15.92 2.39 -17.69
N ALA A 527 15.89 1.09 -17.38
CA ALA A 527 15.14 0.53 -16.27
C ALA A 527 15.95 0.49 -14.96
N ASP A 528 17.27 0.44 -15.04
CA ASP A 528 18.18 0.19 -13.90
C ASP A 528 18.65 1.52 -13.29
N TYR A 529 19.06 1.52 -12.02
CA TYR A 529 19.67 2.69 -11.41
C TYR A 529 21.19 2.65 -11.56
N LEU A 530 21.80 3.75 -12.01
CA LEU A 530 23.21 3.98 -11.80
C LEU A 530 23.44 4.16 -10.29
N CYS A 531 24.37 3.37 -9.73
CA CYS A 531 24.68 3.37 -8.31
C CYS A 531 26.17 3.63 -8.07
N ALA A 532 26.50 4.87 -7.68
CA ALA A 532 27.86 5.24 -7.31
C ALA A 532 27.97 5.52 -5.81
N LEU A 533 28.85 4.78 -5.15
CA LEU A 533 29.16 4.87 -3.73
C LEU A 533 30.50 5.56 -3.54
N PHE A 534 30.54 6.62 -2.73
CA PHE A 534 31.76 7.29 -2.30
C PHE A 534 32.00 6.95 -0.83
N TYR A 535 33.21 6.48 -0.50
CA TYR A 535 33.49 5.99 0.84
C TYR A 535 34.95 6.15 1.26
N LYS A 536 35.16 6.17 2.59
CA LYS A 536 36.47 6.02 3.22
C LYS A 536 36.71 4.54 3.52
N GLU A 537 37.66 3.94 2.81
CA GLU A 537 38.09 2.56 3.05
C GLU A 537 39.10 2.54 4.19
N ALA A 538 38.67 2.03 5.36
CA ALA A 538 39.49 1.81 6.56
C ALA A 538 39.63 0.31 6.85
N GLU A 539 40.52 -0.04 7.79
CA GLU A 539 40.81 -1.44 8.16
C GLU A 539 39.57 -2.20 8.64
N ASP A 540 38.69 -1.53 9.40
CA ASP A 540 37.50 -2.08 10.04
C ASP A 540 36.22 -1.97 9.20
N GLY A 541 36.19 -1.12 8.17
CA GLY A 541 35.00 -0.94 7.33
C GLY A 541 35.14 0.03 6.14
N ASN A 542 34.09 0.10 5.32
CA ASN A 542 33.86 1.14 4.32
C ASN A 542 32.88 2.15 4.95
N TYR A 543 33.32 3.38 5.17
CA TYR A 543 32.50 4.46 5.69
C TYR A 543 31.90 5.24 4.53
N ILE A 544 30.62 5.00 4.21
CA ILE A 544 29.91 5.67 3.11
C ILE A 544 29.81 7.15 3.41
N THR A 545 30.41 8.00 2.57
CA THR A 545 30.33 9.46 2.70
C THR A 545 29.24 10.06 1.82
N ASP A 546 29.00 9.47 0.65
CA ASP A 546 28.04 9.97 -0.34
C ASP A 546 27.55 8.86 -1.28
N VAL A 547 26.36 9.04 -1.86
CA VAL A 547 25.72 8.09 -2.78
C VAL A 547 24.99 8.82 -3.89
N LEU A 548 25.36 8.55 -5.15
CA LEU A 548 24.56 8.92 -6.32
C LEU A 548 23.75 7.69 -6.76
N TYR A 549 22.42 7.80 -6.67
CA TYR A 549 21.48 6.73 -7.04
C TYR A 549 20.36 7.29 -7.92
N THR A 550 20.47 7.12 -9.24
CA THR A 550 19.57 7.77 -10.21
C THR A 550 19.36 6.97 -11.51
N LYS A 551 18.30 7.30 -12.25
CA LYS A 551 18.04 6.83 -13.64
C LYS A 551 18.28 7.91 -14.69
N ASP A 552 18.97 8.99 -14.32
CA ASP A 552 19.34 10.05 -15.24
C ASP A 552 20.25 9.52 -16.36
N PRO A 553 20.15 10.05 -17.60
CA PRO A 553 20.91 9.55 -18.73
C PRO A 553 22.42 9.77 -18.56
N MET A 554 23.21 9.00 -19.31
CA MET A 554 24.66 8.87 -19.11
C MET A 554 25.41 10.21 -19.24
N GLU A 555 24.97 11.12 -20.10
CA GLU A 555 25.58 12.44 -20.28
C GLU A 555 25.49 13.32 -19.02
N VAL A 556 24.41 13.15 -18.24
CA VAL A 556 24.17 13.85 -16.97
C VAL A 556 24.96 13.18 -15.85
N THR A 557 24.95 11.85 -15.78
CA THR A 557 25.65 11.11 -14.72
C THR A 557 27.16 11.16 -14.87
N GLU A 558 27.73 11.08 -16.09
CA GLU A 558 29.16 11.31 -16.34
C GLU A 558 29.63 12.66 -15.76
N THR A 559 28.88 13.73 -16.04
CA THR A 559 29.22 15.09 -15.60
C THR A 559 29.17 15.20 -14.07
N THR A 560 28.09 14.68 -13.45
CA THR A 560 27.91 14.66 -11.99
C THR A 560 28.98 13.83 -11.28
N LEU A 561 29.29 12.63 -11.78
CA LEU A 561 30.32 11.75 -11.23
C LEU A 561 31.71 12.37 -11.31
N THR A 562 32.04 13.05 -12.42
CA THR A 562 33.33 13.73 -12.59
C THR A 562 33.53 14.77 -11.47
N TYR A 563 32.49 15.56 -11.16
CA TYR A 563 32.51 16.52 -10.05
C TYR A 563 32.64 15.81 -8.69
N MET A 564 31.84 14.78 -8.41
CA MET A 564 31.88 14.06 -7.14
C MET A 564 33.22 13.36 -6.88
N LEU A 565 33.84 12.76 -7.90
CA LEU A 565 35.19 12.17 -7.81
C LEU A 565 36.24 13.20 -7.36
N GLN A 566 36.13 14.46 -7.84
CA GLN A 566 37.00 15.55 -7.43
C GLN A 566 36.66 16.08 -6.03
N GLN A 567 35.38 16.29 -5.69
CA GLN A 567 34.97 16.77 -4.36
C GLN A 567 35.38 15.80 -3.24
N HIS A 568 35.14 14.50 -3.43
CA HIS A 568 35.51 13.47 -2.46
C HIS A 568 37.00 13.09 -2.51
N GLN A 569 37.81 13.74 -3.36
CA GLN A 569 39.25 13.50 -3.54
C GLN A 569 39.54 12.00 -3.72
N VAL A 570 38.84 11.36 -4.65
CA VAL A 570 38.88 9.90 -4.83
C VAL A 570 40.23 9.46 -5.38
N GLU A 571 40.89 8.53 -4.69
CA GLU A 571 42.19 7.95 -5.08
C GLU A 571 42.02 6.72 -5.97
N ARG A 572 40.99 5.92 -5.72
CA ARG A 572 40.63 4.72 -6.49
C ARG A 572 39.15 4.76 -6.86
N CYS A 573 38.86 4.69 -8.16
CA CYS A 573 37.51 4.54 -8.67
C CYS A 573 37.40 3.17 -9.34
N HIS A 574 36.66 2.26 -8.70
CA HIS A 574 36.29 0.97 -9.27
C HIS A 574 35.01 1.17 -10.08
N ILE A 575 35.00 0.71 -11.34
CA ILE A 575 33.85 0.85 -12.22
C ILE A 575 33.48 -0.53 -12.75
N GLU A 576 32.29 -0.99 -12.37
CA GLU A 576 31.62 -2.13 -12.99
C GLU A 576 30.97 -1.62 -14.28
N SER A 577 31.25 -2.31 -15.38
CA SER A 577 30.75 -2.01 -16.71
C SER A 577 30.38 -3.32 -17.36
N ASN A 578 29.27 -3.38 -18.08
CA ASN A 578 28.97 -4.53 -18.94
C ASN A 578 29.16 -4.15 -20.41
N ASN A 579 28.45 -4.80 -21.34
CA ASN A 579 28.64 -4.64 -22.79
C ASN A 579 28.16 -3.26 -23.30
N GLY A 580 29.03 -2.26 -23.17
CA GLY A 580 28.82 -0.89 -23.67
C GLY A 580 29.61 0.17 -22.88
N GLY A 581 29.81 -0.07 -21.57
CA GLY A 581 30.39 0.92 -20.65
C GLY A 581 31.90 1.21 -20.80
N ASN A 582 32.61 0.56 -21.74
CA ASN A 582 33.98 0.98 -22.11
C ASN A 582 34.01 2.45 -22.58
N LEU A 583 32.95 2.92 -23.25
CA LEU A 583 32.81 4.32 -23.63
C LEU A 583 32.60 5.21 -22.40
N PHE A 584 31.71 4.82 -21.48
CA PHE A 584 31.44 5.53 -20.23
C PHE A 584 32.70 5.69 -19.36
N VAL A 585 33.47 4.62 -19.17
CA VAL A 585 34.75 4.67 -18.44
C VAL A 585 35.72 5.65 -19.12
N SER A 586 35.85 5.56 -20.45
CA SER A 586 36.75 6.42 -21.22
C SER A 586 36.35 7.90 -21.12
N ASN A 587 35.06 8.20 -21.26
CA ASN A 587 34.49 9.54 -21.13
C ASN A 587 34.71 10.11 -19.72
N LEU A 588 34.37 9.33 -18.67
CA LEU A 588 34.51 9.75 -17.27
C LEU A 588 35.97 10.00 -16.90
N GLN A 589 36.89 9.15 -17.38
CA GLN A 589 38.33 9.32 -17.19
C GLN A 589 38.86 10.57 -17.92
N GLN A 590 38.45 10.78 -19.18
CA GLN A 590 38.85 11.96 -19.96
C GLN A 590 38.33 13.25 -19.33
N ARG A 591 37.03 13.35 -19.04
CA ARG A 591 36.42 14.51 -18.35
C ARG A 591 37.10 14.80 -17.01
N SER A 592 37.49 13.76 -16.26
CA SER A 592 38.24 13.92 -15.00
C SER A 592 39.60 14.56 -15.22
N TRP A 593 40.34 14.14 -16.24
CA TRP A 593 41.63 14.74 -16.59
C TRP A 593 41.52 16.16 -17.13
N ASP A 594 40.45 16.47 -17.88
CA ASP A 594 40.17 17.80 -18.41
C ASP A 594 39.81 18.79 -17.29
N MET A 595 39.11 18.33 -16.24
CA MET A 595 38.91 19.10 -14.99
C MET A 595 40.14 19.09 -14.05
N GLY A 596 41.28 18.54 -14.49
CA GLY A 596 42.54 18.55 -13.74
C GLY A 596 42.67 17.50 -12.63
N ASN A 597 41.70 16.58 -12.48
CA ASN A 597 41.80 15.48 -11.51
C ASN A 597 42.84 14.44 -11.98
N ARG A 598 44.05 14.54 -11.43
CA ARG A 598 45.14 13.56 -11.62
C ARG A 598 45.31 12.59 -10.44
N LEU A 599 44.44 12.67 -9.43
CA LEU A 599 44.49 11.84 -8.22
C LEU A 599 43.83 10.47 -8.46
N THR A 600 42.65 10.47 -9.10
CA THR A 600 41.84 9.26 -9.28
C THR A 600 42.48 8.26 -10.24
N ARG A 601 42.67 7.03 -9.75
CA ARG A 601 42.99 5.86 -10.57
C ARG A 601 41.72 5.12 -10.92
N PHE A 602 41.45 5.01 -12.21
CA PHE A 602 40.28 4.32 -12.76
C PHE A 602 40.61 2.83 -12.94
N ASN A 603 39.83 1.98 -12.27
CA ASN A 603 39.98 0.54 -12.22
C ASN A 603 38.70 -0.11 -12.82
N PRO A 604 38.52 -0.09 -14.15
CA PRO A 604 37.39 -0.77 -14.78
C PRO A 604 37.52 -2.29 -14.66
N PHE A 605 36.40 -2.97 -14.47
CA PHE A 605 36.32 -4.43 -14.51
C PHE A 605 34.94 -4.90 -14.97
N HIS A 606 34.86 -6.17 -15.36
CA HIS A 606 33.63 -6.84 -15.76
C HIS A 606 33.29 -7.92 -14.75
N GLN A 607 32.04 -7.99 -14.30
CA GLN A 607 31.54 -9.11 -13.50
C GLN A 607 30.74 -10.08 -14.35
N ASN A 608 31.10 -11.36 -14.28
CA ASN A 608 30.44 -12.43 -15.03
C ASN A 608 29.61 -13.37 -14.12
N GLN A 609 29.63 -13.15 -12.80
CA GLN A 609 28.87 -13.94 -11.82
C GLN A 609 27.43 -13.44 -11.68
N ASN A 610 26.55 -14.31 -11.22
CA ASN A 610 25.14 -13.97 -10.99
C ASN A 610 25.00 -12.95 -9.83
N LYS A 611 24.44 -11.77 -10.13
CA LYS A 611 24.17 -10.65 -9.20
C LYS A 611 23.52 -11.11 -7.89
N THR A 612 22.39 -11.81 -7.97
CA THR A 612 21.68 -12.34 -6.79
C THR A 612 22.54 -13.28 -5.93
N ALA A 613 23.37 -14.13 -6.54
CA ALA A 613 24.26 -15.05 -5.82
C ALA A 613 25.43 -14.32 -5.12
N ARG A 614 26.01 -13.28 -5.74
CA ARG A 614 27.03 -12.41 -5.11
C ARG A 614 26.46 -11.72 -3.88
N ILE A 615 25.34 -11.01 -4.07
CA ILE A 615 24.62 -10.31 -3.00
C ILE A 615 24.34 -11.28 -1.84
N PHE A 616 23.90 -12.51 -2.15
CA PHE A 616 23.67 -13.52 -1.14
C PHE A 616 24.92 -13.92 -0.36
N ALA A 617 26.01 -14.26 -1.05
CA ALA A 617 27.27 -14.68 -0.44
C ALA A 617 27.95 -13.56 0.37
N ALA A 618 27.87 -12.30 -0.09
CA ALA A 618 28.52 -11.16 0.52
C ALA A 618 27.72 -10.48 1.64
N SER A 619 26.41 -10.70 1.72
CA SER A 619 25.47 -10.05 2.65
C SER A 619 25.98 -9.83 4.08
N ALA A 620 26.48 -10.88 4.74
CA ALA A 620 27.00 -10.79 6.10
C ALA A 620 28.27 -9.93 6.21
N SER A 621 29.11 -9.91 5.18
CA SER A 621 30.30 -9.05 5.10
C SER A 621 29.89 -7.59 4.85
N VAL A 622 28.94 -7.35 3.94
CA VAL A 622 28.34 -6.03 3.67
C VAL A 622 27.77 -5.44 4.97
N GLN A 623 26.90 -6.17 5.67
CA GLN A 623 26.26 -5.66 6.89
C GLN A 623 27.26 -5.40 8.04
N LYS A 624 28.36 -6.16 8.10
CA LYS A 624 29.42 -5.97 9.11
C LYS A 624 30.33 -4.77 8.80
N LEU A 625 30.77 -4.65 7.55
CA LEU A 625 31.85 -3.75 7.12
C LEU A 625 31.35 -2.40 6.59
N ILE A 626 30.12 -2.30 6.07
CA ILE A 626 29.55 -1.01 5.66
C ILE A 626 29.15 -0.20 6.90
N LYS A 627 29.64 1.05 6.97
CA LYS A 627 29.25 2.06 7.97
C LYS A 627 28.53 3.21 7.27
N MET A 628 27.31 3.52 7.68
CA MET A 628 26.50 4.60 7.13
C MET A 628 26.60 5.89 7.98
N PRO A 629 26.38 7.09 7.43
CA PRO A 629 26.22 8.29 8.25
C PRO A 629 24.89 8.22 9.02
N LEU A 630 24.81 8.83 10.20
CA LEU A 630 23.65 8.73 11.10
C LEU A 630 22.30 9.11 10.44
N ASP A 631 22.33 10.02 9.47
CA ASP A 631 21.17 10.55 8.73
C ASP A 631 20.94 9.89 7.36
N TRP A 632 21.65 8.79 7.03
CA TRP A 632 21.69 8.21 5.68
C TRP A 632 20.32 7.95 5.04
N LYS A 633 19.32 7.50 5.82
CA LYS A 633 17.96 7.25 5.31
C LYS A 633 17.23 8.51 4.85
N LYS A 634 17.56 9.68 5.44
CA LYS A 634 17.07 10.99 5.00
C LYS A 634 17.91 11.56 3.86
N ARG A 635 19.23 11.32 3.88
CA ARG A 635 20.18 11.82 2.90
C ARG A 635 20.08 11.11 1.55
N PHE A 636 19.82 9.80 1.56
CA PHE A 636 19.78 8.94 0.36
C PHE A 636 18.47 8.12 0.31
N PRO A 637 17.28 8.74 0.27
CA PRO A 637 16.01 8.05 0.55
C PRO A 637 15.68 6.92 -0.44
N LYS A 638 15.94 7.10 -1.74
CA LYS A 638 15.72 6.07 -2.77
C LYS A 638 16.62 4.86 -2.55
N PHE A 639 17.93 5.09 -2.41
CA PHE A 639 18.92 4.06 -2.10
C PHE A 639 18.60 3.32 -0.80
N ALA A 640 18.24 4.06 0.25
CA ALA A 640 17.90 3.49 1.54
C ALA A 640 16.64 2.62 1.48
N ARG A 641 15.60 3.04 0.75
CA ARG A 641 14.40 2.23 0.52
C ARG A 641 14.73 0.95 -0.25
N ASP A 642 15.46 1.04 -1.36
CA ASP A 642 15.71 -0.10 -2.24
C ASP A 642 16.67 -1.11 -1.58
N LEU A 643 17.62 -0.63 -0.76
CA LEU A 643 18.48 -1.48 0.08
C LEU A 643 17.74 -2.11 1.28
N THR A 644 16.94 -1.34 2.02
CA THR A 644 16.21 -1.86 3.21
C THR A 644 14.95 -2.62 2.88
N GLY A 645 14.45 -2.54 1.64
CA GLY A 645 13.38 -3.36 1.10
C GLY A 645 13.86 -4.64 0.42
N TYR A 646 15.16 -4.84 0.23
CA TYR A 646 15.70 -5.99 -0.51
C TYR A 646 15.43 -7.31 0.21
N LEU A 647 14.86 -8.28 -0.51
CA LEU A 647 14.39 -9.55 0.03
C LEU A 647 15.45 -10.64 -0.09
N ARG A 648 15.57 -11.46 0.95
CA ARG A 648 16.52 -12.58 1.02
C ARG A 648 16.21 -13.72 0.04
N VAL A 649 14.93 -13.85 -0.33
CA VAL A 649 14.39 -14.81 -1.29
C VAL A 649 13.30 -14.07 -2.07
N GLY A 650 13.12 -14.36 -3.36
CA GLY A 650 12.06 -13.78 -4.18
C GLY A 650 12.57 -12.90 -5.31
N THR A 651 11.66 -12.14 -5.92
CA THR A 651 11.96 -11.21 -7.01
C THR A 651 12.10 -9.81 -6.43
N ASN A 652 13.30 -9.24 -6.50
CA ASN A 652 13.55 -7.85 -6.15
C ASN A 652 13.44 -6.99 -7.42
N ALA A 653 12.73 -5.86 -7.34
CA ALA A 653 12.52 -4.99 -8.51
C ALA A 653 13.77 -4.14 -8.85
N HIS A 654 14.57 -3.81 -7.83
CA HIS A 654 15.84 -3.08 -7.95
C HIS A 654 16.88 -3.78 -7.08
N ASP A 655 18.05 -4.07 -7.66
CA ASP A 655 19.15 -4.77 -6.98
C ASP A 655 20.51 -4.04 -7.10
N ASP A 656 20.51 -2.86 -7.70
CA ASP A 656 21.70 -2.02 -7.94
C ASP A 656 22.32 -1.49 -6.63
N ALA A 657 21.49 -1.05 -5.68
CA ALA A 657 21.96 -0.60 -4.36
C ALA A 657 22.69 -1.71 -3.57
N PRO A 658 22.13 -2.93 -3.40
CA PRO A 658 22.82 -4.01 -2.72
C PRO A 658 23.96 -4.65 -3.53
N ASP A 659 23.93 -4.64 -4.87
CA ASP A 659 25.08 -5.11 -5.66
C ASP A 659 26.25 -4.13 -5.61
N ALA A 660 26.01 -2.82 -5.73
CA ALA A 660 27.07 -1.83 -5.58
C ALA A 660 27.75 -1.91 -4.20
N LEU A 661 26.98 -2.12 -3.12
CA LEU A 661 27.56 -2.38 -1.80
C LEU A 661 28.36 -3.68 -1.77
N THR A 662 27.86 -4.74 -2.41
CA THR A 662 28.55 -6.04 -2.54
C THR A 662 29.88 -5.89 -3.27
N GLY A 663 29.88 -5.25 -4.44
CA GLY A 663 31.07 -4.94 -5.21
C GLY A 663 32.06 -4.02 -4.48
N SER A 664 31.58 -3.05 -3.69
CA SER A 664 32.44 -2.21 -2.84
C SER A 664 33.19 -3.00 -1.77
N ILE A 665 32.64 -4.14 -1.33
CA ILE A 665 33.29 -5.09 -0.41
C ILE A 665 34.22 -6.05 -1.15
N GLU A 666 33.81 -6.56 -2.31
CA GLU A 666 34.66 -7.41 -3.17
C GLU A 666 35.93 -6.67 -3.65
N CYS A 667 35.84 -5.35 -3.86
CA CYS A 667 36.95 -4.49 -4.27
C CYS A 667 37.86 -4.01 -3.12
N ARG A 668 37.52 -4.29 -1.85
CA ARG A 668 38.37 -3.89 -0.70
C ARG A 668 39.74 -4.54 -0.82
N GLN A 669 40.80 -3.73 -0.72
CA GLN A 669 42.15 -4.29 -0.69
C GLN A 669 42.41 -4.95 0.67
N PRO A 670 43.11 -6.10 0.72
CA PRO A 670 43.50 -6.70 1.98
C PRO A 670 44.42 -5.71 2.72
N PRO A 671 44.33 -5.60 4.07
CA PRO A 671 45.18 -4.70 4.84
C PRO A 671 46.64 -5.03 4.54
N LYS A 672 47.42 -4.01 4.17
CA LYS A 672 48.87 -4.16 3.95
C LYS A 672 49.45 -4.79 5.20
N ARG A 673 50.03 -5.99 5.05
CA ARG A 673 50.88 -6.58 6.09
C ARG A 673 52.14 -5.73 6.23
N VAL A 674 52.04 -4.66 7.01
CA VAL A 674 53.20 -3.94 7.53
C VAL A 674 54.03 -4.98 8.27
N SER A 675 55.26 -5.20 7.83
CA SER A 675 56.12 -6.15 8.52
C SER A 675 56.38 -5.66 9.94
N VAL A 676 56.57 -6.59 10.89
CA VAL A 676 56.94 -6.23 12.27
C VAL A 676 58.22 -5.37 12.28
N ALA A 677 59.12 -5.61 11.32
CA ALA A 677 60.29 -4.77 11.06
C ALA A 677 59.92 -3.32 10.71
N GLU A 678 59.00 -3.08 9.76
CA GLU A 678 58.53 -1.73 9.42
C GLU A 678 57.78 -1.04 10.57
N MET A 679 57.04 -1.80 11.41
CA MET A 679 56.39 -1.27 12.61
C MET A 679 57.38 -0.80 13.69
N PHE A 680 58.57 -1.41 13.77
CA PHE A 680 59.64 -1.04 14.70
C PHE A 680 60.78 -0.25 14.06
N GLY A 681 60.62 0.22 12.82
CA GLY A 681 61.66 1.01 12.12
C GLY A 681 62.94 0.23 11.83
N VAL A 682 62.88 -1.10 11.72
CA VAL A 682 64.01 -1.96 11.31
C VAL A 682 64.09 -2.04 9.79
N ARG A 683 64.21 -0.87 9.17
CA ARG A 683 64.83 -0.60 7.88
C ARG A 683 65.38 0.83 7.88
#